data_AF-A0A409Y3K4-F1
#
_entry.id   AF-A0A409Y3K4-F1
#
_cell.length_a   1.000
_cell.length_b   1.000
_cell.length_c   1.000
_cell.angle_alpha   90.00
_cell.angle_beta   90.00
_cell.angle_gamma   90.00
#
_symmetry.space_group_name_H-M   'P 1'
#
loop_
_entity.id
_entity.type
_entity.pdbx_description
1 polymer ?
#
loop_
_entity_poly.entity_id
_entity_poly.type
_entity_poly.pdbx_seq_one_letter_code
_entity_poly.pdbx_strand_id
1 'polypeptide(L)'
;MPSRTAGLSLTGFGERCQYFPKVDGILAIDTQAGVAVRTIAKEHQCLRIRQMQLSIGASPISVFLAPTLIIIHIRIGSISHLENMLLQRDSVFLRQFFSTWDIQTIVMLSQTNKRLHLIVKLYSTKTWNVKAFIGHYFRNQDDLINLLVVERLVIFGPAVFSFFDRLPFQIWPLDICISVTSMDNFLRLLQNEGYNYVDGPPGVPSFETAVIGELIRTPLIKLKSNGERNSSEADRSAWGPYVFSKDKSHGLRIKVYVVRCEPYQHVLSLRATGMMNIIMCDYAVSLFPRSTFLHRYSFISRQEDAPSYFPLRNEHYWLEQHRKIFNVSTIGLTHKPFEDVEIGRRAFGDKLSWTIPMLQPGPNEFTAQHGGPCFEVLDWTSDTTRVDSFLRIGEPEVWRSVNVIFTPISAKHIQQSHSARMQTTLSVIEHALLEGDVHFILYFFDQWEPQEIFIMASTNKRLANIVQYYVHKRWNVEDFIGKVFSRPGALLELLDCENGVVFGPAVFKFFDRTLNRPSIVDVCIHGRTLEKFLRLLCEEGFELASYNKKTEDVAYEISESLSRMHSYKLKSSGERNQSEADRAAWGPYEFSKHINDKSRGIRLHIVRCEPYRHILSLYSTGLMNMIAWKQAISLFPKSTFSYRRSFVSAQDATLAKQSYSRYKTWFDEYAAFAGIEIIGLTHRRYGHVEIGTRFVSDDSCWIIPMHPDSGNLCRIVFTYAATDNIVTGSDLGERQPPRKLNGLSFEALDWSSGTTRAESYLRIGEPKVWRYAPSFAYQKRQTSD
;
A
#
# COMPACT_ATOMS: atom_id res chain seq x y z
N MET A 1 -27.44 -53.34 -31.03
CA MET A 1 -28.88 -53.07 -31.25
C MET A 1 -29.60 -53.10 -29.91
N PRO A 2 -30.63 -52.27 -29.64
CA PRO A 2 -31.00 -50.95 -30.19
C PRO A 2 -30.88 -49.84 -29.10
N SER A 3 -30.27 -48.68 -29.40
CA SER A 3 -30.88 -47.38 -29.76
C SER A 3 -31.78 -46.71 -28.70
N ARG A 4 -31.32 -45.57 -28.16
CA ARG A 4 -32.19 -44.43 -27.78
C ARG A 4 -31.40 -43.12 -27.80
N THR A 5 -31.64 -42.37 -28.86
CA THR A 5 -31.29 -40.95 -29.06
C THR A 5 -32.47 -40.09 -28.60
N ALA A 6 -32.19 -39.00 -27.90
CA ALA A 6 -33.07 -37.83 -27.81
C ALA A 6 -32.20 -36.58 -27.71
N GLY A 7 -32.17 -35.81 -28.79
CA GLY A 7 -31.64 -34.45 -28.81
C GLY A 7 -32.73 -33.46 -28.39
N LEU A 8 -32.32 -32.35 -27.81
CA LEU A 8 -33.14 -31.16 -27.67
C LEU A 8 -32.23 -29.93 -27.85
N SER A 9 -32.45 -29.25 -28.97
CA SER A 9 -32.00 -27.92 -29.29
C SER A 9 -32.78 -26.88 -28.48
N LEU A 10 -32.13 -25.81 -28.04
CA LEU A 10 -32.82 -24.55 -27.73
C LEU A 10 -32.00 -23.37 -28.26
N THR A 11 -32.62 -22.71 -29.24
CA THR A 11 -32.30 -21.43 -29.85
C THR A 11 -32.50 -20.28 -28.88
N GLY A 12 -31.76 -19.18 -29.11
CA GLY A 12 -31.80 -17.96 -28.32
C GLY A 12 -32.87 -16.94 -28.68
N PHE A 13 -32.55 -15.67 -28.36
CA PHE A 13 -33.36 -14.45 -28.28
C PHE A 13 -34.20 -14.33 -27.00
N GLY A 14 -34.23 -13.23 -26.25
CA GLY A 14 -33.80 -11.86 -26.52
C GLY A 14 -34.88 -10.90 -25.98
N GLU A 15 -34.44 -9.84 -25.31
CA GLU A 15 -35.15 -8.58 -25.04
C GLU A 15 -36.14 -8.42 -23.86
N ARG A 16 -35.77 -7.39 -23.06
CA ARG A 16 -36.55 -6.22 -22.59
C ARG A 16 -37.29 -6.23 -21.25
N CYS A 17 -36.86 -5.24 -20.46
CA CYS A 17 -37.55 -4.56 -19.36
C CYS A 17 -38.95 -4.07 -19.71
N GLN A 18 -39.88 -4.17 -18.75
CA GLN A 18 -41.02 -3.28 -18.49
C GLN A 18 -41.51 -3.56 -17.04
N TYR A 19 -41.42 -2.58 -16.13
CA TYR A 19 -42.46 -1.63 -15.68
C TYR A 19 -43.51 -2.18 -14.71
N PHE A 20 -43.69 -1.46 -13.57
CA PHE A 20 -44.90 -1.10 -12.81
C PHE A 20 -44.66 -1.09 -11.27
N PRO A 21 -45.44 -0.35 -10.45
CA PRO A 21 -46.15 0.92 -10.67
C PRO A 21 -45.78 2.02 -9.65
N LYS A 22 -46.17 3.26 -9.99
CA LYS A 22 -46.35 4.41 -9.09
C LYS A 22 -47.45 4.13 -8.06
N VAL A 23 -47.25 4.60 -6.82
CA VAL A 23 -48.34 5.00 -5.93
C VAL A 23 -48.04 6.43 -5.48
N ASP A 24 -48.90 7.34 -5.89
CA ASP A 24 -48.95 8.73 -5.45
C ASP A 24 -49.56 8.81 -4.04
N GLY A 25 -48.94 9.58 -3.15
CA GLY A 25 -49.40 9.83 -1.79
C GLY A 25 -48.80 11.11 -1.26
N ILE A 26 -49.49 12.21 -1.55
CA ILE A 26 -49.18 13.60 -1.19
C ILE A 26 -49.30 13.78 0.33
N LEU A 27 -48.26 14.32 0.97
CA LEU A 27 -48.43 15.26 2.09
C LEU A 27 -47.28 16.26 2.09
N ALA A 28 -47.63 17.52 1.87
CA ALA A 28 -46.74 18.67 1.84
C ALA A 28 -46.31 19.07 3.25
N ILE A 29 -45.02 19.39 3.45
CA ILE A 29 -44.56 20.40 4.41
C ILE A 29 -43.41 21.20 3.77
N ASP A 30 -43.45 22.48 4.09
CA ASP A 30 -42.89 23.66 3.48
C ASP A 30 -41.36 23.75 3.36
N THR A 31 -40.96 24.52 2.36
CA THR A 31 -39.61 24.91 1.96
C THR A 31 -38.97 25.95 2.88
N GLN A 32 -37.67 25.82 3.20
CA GLN A 32 -36.61 26.83 2.98
C GLN A 32 -35.27 26.44 3.64
N ALA A 33 -34.17 26.90 3.03
CA ALA A 33 -32.75 26.84 3.45
C ALA A 33 -31.93 25.58 3.06
N GLY A 34 -31.48 25.54 1.80
CA GLY A 34 -30.33 24.74 1.38
C GLY A 34 -29.04 25.57 1.43
N VAL A 35 -28.16 25.28 2.38
CA VAL A 35 -26.77 25.78 2.42
C VAL A 35 -25.83 24.64 2.03
N ALA A 36 -25.02 24.90 1.01
CA ALA A 36 -24.00 24.01 0.49
C ALA A 36 -22.86 23.80 1.52
N VAL A 37 -22.61 22.55 1.89
CA VAL A 37 -21.40 22.14 2.61
C VAL A 37 -20.27 21.96 1.59
N ARG A 38 -19.45 23.00 1.40
CA ARG A 38 -18.14 22.88 0.75
C ARG A 38 -17.05 22.79 1.82
N THR A 39 -16.34 21.68 1.77
CA THR A 39 -15.11 21.37 2.52
C THR A 39 -14.01 22.35 2.13
N ILE A 40 -13.58 23.21 3.06
CA ILE A 40 -12.34 23.99 2.95
C ILE A 40 -11.28 23.26 3.79
N ALA A 41 -10.29 22.70 3.11
CA ALA A 41 -9.02 22.30 3.71
C ALA A 41 -7.89 22.84 2.82
N LYS A 42 -6.90 23.44 3.49
CA LYS A 42 -5.59 23.94 3.01
C LYS A 42 -5.52 25.41 2.59
N GLU A 43 -5.19 26.26 3.56
CA GLU A 43 -4.24 27.37 3.36
C GLU A 43 -3.32 27.48 4.59
N HIS A 44 -2.03 27.19 4.40
CA HIS A 44 -0.94 27.65 5.27
C HIS A 44 0.17 28.15 4.34
N GLN A 45 0.21 29.46 4.08
CA GLN A 45 1.40 30.16 3.65
C GLN A 45 1.42 31.59 4.23
N CYS A 46 2.47 31.87 5.00
CA CYS A 46 3.07 33.17 5.30
C CYS A 46 2.16 34.41 5.46
N LEU A 47 1.77 34.72 6.70
CA LEU A 47 1.30 36.05 7.08
C LEU A 47 2.50 37.01 7.32
N ARG A 48 2.73 37.92 6.36
CA ARG A 48 3.25 39.27 6.63
C ARG A 48 2.04 40.18 6.83
N ILE A 49 1.75 40.58 8.07
CA ILE A 49 0.69 41.56 8.35
C ILE A 49 1.29 42.97 8.30
N ARG A 50 0.82 43.79 7.36
CA ARG A 50 0.86 45.25 7.44
C ARG A 50 -0.25 45.71 8.38
N GLN A 51 0.09 46.57 9.34
CA GLN A 51 -0.88 47.28 10.18
C GLN A 51 -1.77 48.17 9.32
N MET A 52 -3.09 48.05 9.51
CA MET A 52 -4.04 49.10 9.18
C MET A 52 -4.97 49.24 10.40
N GLN A 53 -4.84 50.37 11.09
CA GLN A 53 -5.67 50.76 12.22
C GLN A 53 -7.06 51.12 11.72
N LEU A 54 -8.10 50.52 12.31
CA LEU A 54 -9.43 51.12 12.39
C LEU A 54 -10.02 50.76 13.76
N SER A 55 -10.32 51.83 14.50
CA SER A 55 -10.92 51.88 15.82
C SER A 55 -12.44 51.66 15.74
N ILE A 56 -13.02 51.12 16.82
CA ILE A 56 -14.24 51.58 17.54
C ILE A 56 -14.85 50.39 18.34
N GLY A 57 -15.14 50.61 19.63
CA GLY A 57 -16.37 50.07 20.25
C GLY A 57 -16.31 49.03 21.38
N ALA A 58 -15.86 49.44 22.58
CA ALA A 58 -16.28 49.07 23.95
C ALA A 58 -16.96 47.70 24.35
N SER A 59 -16.21 46.93 25.16
CA SER A 59 -16.58 46.14 26.40
C SER A 59 -17.42 44.84 26.35
N PRO A 60 -17.39 43.96 27.39
CA PRO A 60 -16.31 43.60 28.33
C PRO A 60 -16.05 42.07 28.49
N ILE A 61 -14.80 41.74 28.86
CA ILE A 61 -14.34 40.60 29.68
C ILE A 61 -14.69 39.16 29.21
N SER A 62 -13.72 38.52 28.56
CA SER A 62 -13.40 37.10 28.82
C SER A 62 -11.87 36.92 28.73
N VAL A 63 -11.27 36.46 29.82
CA VAL A 63 -9.84 36.17 29.92
C VAL A 63 -9.57 34.87 29.16
N PHE A 64 -9.13 34.98 27.91
CA PHE A 64 -8.50 33.87 27.19
C PHE A 64 -6.99 34.00 27.33
N LEU A 65 -6.37 33.06 28.03
CA LEU A 65 -4.92 32.84 28.01
C LEU A 65 -4.50 32.52 26.57
N ALA A 66 -3.83 33.46 25.92
CA ALA A 66 -3.20 33.25 24.63
C ALA A 66 -2.02 32.28 24.78
N PRO A 67 -1.84 31.28 23.89
CA PRO A 67 -0.68 30.41 23.94
C PRO A 67 0.55 31.22 23.50
N THR A 68 1.50 31.39 24.40
CA THR A 68 2.83 31.89 24.09
C THR A 68 3.49 30.90 23.13
N LEU A 69 3.53 31.25 21.86
CA LEU A 69 4.14 30.45 20.80
C LEU A 69 5.66 30.53 20.99
N ILE A 70 6.21 29.61 21.79
CA ILE A 70 7.66 29.41 21.90
C ILE A 70 8.13 28.87 20.55
N ILE A 71 8.69 29.74 19.72
CA ILE A 71 9.40 29.35 18.50
C ILE A 71 10.72 28.71 18.95
N ILE A 72 10.67 27.41 19.25
CA ILE A 72 11.87 26.62 19.43
C ILE A 72 12.48 26.48 18.04
N HIS A 73 13.59 27.18 17.78
CA HIS A 73 14.48 26.89 16.65
C HIS A 73 15.11 25.51 16.87
N ILE A 74 14.34 24.45 16.65
CA ILE A 74 14.87 23.10 16.53
C ILE A 74 15.68 23.13 15.24
N ARG A 75 17.01 22.96 15.32
CA ARG A 75 17.80 22.58 14.15
C ARG A 75 17.23 21.26 13.64
N ILE A 76 16.37 21.36 12.62
CA ILE A 76 15.78 20.19 11.98
C ILE A 76 16.95 19.53 11.24
N GLY A 77 17.56 18.52 11.87
CA GLY A 77 18.47 17.62 11.16
C GLY A 77 17.78 17.09 9.91
N SER A 78 18.54 16.93 8.82
CA SER A 78 18.02 16.52 7.52
C SER A 78 17.06 15.34 7.68
N ILE A 79 15.84 15.52 7.19
CA ILE A 79 14.83 14.46 7.20
C ILE A 79 15.24 13.47 6.12
N SER A 80 15.42 12.20 6.49
CA SER A 80 15.66 11.13 5.52
C SER A 80 14.47 11.00 4.57
N HIS A 81 14.71 10.51 3.36
CA HIS A 81 13.64 10.34 2.37
C HIS A 81 12.52 9.41 2.87
N LEU A 82 12.89 8.33 3.59
CA LEU A 82 11.91 7.45 4.23
C LEU A 82 11.05 8.19 5.26
N GLU A 83 11.66 8.99 6.14
CA GLU A 83 10.91 9.80 7.10
C GLU A 83 9.96 10.76 6.38
N ASN A 84 10.45 11.47 5.36
CA ASN A 84 9.64 12.43 4.62
C ASN A 84 8.46 11.74 3.91
N MET A 85 8.71 10.58 3.27
CA MET A 85 7.66 9.76 2.66
C MET A 85 6.61 9.36 3.71
N LEU A 86 7.01 8.78 4.84
CA LEU A 86 6.07 8.35 5.87
C LEU A 86 5.30 9.52 6.51
N LEU A 87 5.93 10.69 6.64
CA LEU A 87 5.29 11.90 7.19
C LEU A 87 4.27 12.55 6.23
N GLN A 88 4.44 12.38 4.92
CA GLN A 88 3.54 12.97 3.92
C GLN A 88 2.33 12.07 3.60
N ARG A 89 2.36 10.80 4.00
CA ARG A 89 1.31 9.82 3.69
C ARG A 89 0.24 9.78 4.78
N ASP A 90 -0.97 9.36 4.38
CA ASP A 90 -2.09 9.27 5.30
C ASP A 90 -2.03 8.02 6.20
N SER A 91 -2.93 7.96 7.19
CA SER A 91 -2.98 6.82 8.11
C SER A 91 -3.53 5.52 7.49
N VAL A 92 -4.11 5.56 6.29
CA VAL A 92 -4.54 4.36 5.58
C VAL A 92 -3.31 3.71 4.94
N PHE A 93 -2.49 4.50 4.26
CA PHE A 93 -1.20 4.08 3.73
C PHE A 93 -0.31 3.51 4.83
N LEU A 94 -0.13 4.20 5.96
CA LEU A 94 0.72 3.70 7.05
C LEU A 94 0.26 2.32 7.55
N ARG A 95 -1.07 2.09 7.62
CA ARG A 95 -1.62 0.80 8.01
C ARG A 95 -1.29 -0.29 7.00
N GLN A 96 -1.48 -0.03 5.71
CA GLN A 96 -1.18 -0.98 4.63
C GLN A 96 0.33 -1.24 4.50
N PHE A 97 1.14 -0.20 4.66
CA PHE A 97 2.59 -0.27 4.61
C PHE A 97 3.11 -1.20 5.71
N PHE A 98 2.79 -0.89 6.96
CA PHE A 98 3.25 -1.69 8.11
C PHE A 98 2.53 -3.03 8.27
N SER A 99 1.33 -3.24 7.71
CA SER A 99 0.67 -4.56 7.76
C SER A 99 1.43 -5.64 7.00
N THR A 100 2.28 -5.25 6.04
CA THR A 100 3.13 -6.18 5.28
C THR A 100 4.47 -6.48 5.97
N TRP A 101 4.83 -5.71 6.99
CA TRP A 101 6.11 -5.85 7.70
C TRP A 101 5.90 -6.72 8.93
N ASP A 102 6.90 -7.53 9.28
CA ASP A 102 6.94 -8.23 10.56
C ASP A 102 7.13 -7.23 11.71
N ILE A 103 6.73 -7.64 12.92
CA ILE A 103 6.70 -6.74 14.08
C ILE A 103 8.12 -6.37 14.52
N GLN A 104 9.10 -7.25 14.34
CA GLN A 104 10.49 -6.98 14.70
C GLN A 104 11.07 -5.86 13.84
N THR A 105 10.86 -5.91 12.52
CA THR A 105 11.27 -4.84 11.59
C THR A 105 10.62 -3.50 11.94
N ILE A 106 9.34 -3.49 12.32
CA ILE A 106 8.64 -2.26 12.75
C ILE A 106 9.25 -1.70 14.05
N VAL A 107 9.55 -2.56 15.02
CA VAL A 107 10.19 -2.14 16.28
C VAL A 107 11.59 -1.62 16.02
N MET A 108 12.38 -2.29 15.17
CA MET A 108 13.72 -1.82 14.79
C MET A 108 13.65 -0.46 14.09
N LEU A 109 12.69 -0.26 13.18
CA LEU A 109 12.46 1.05 12.56
C LEU A 109 12.13 2.13 13.59
N SER A 110 11.35 1.80 14.62
CA SER A 110 11.04 2.74 15.71
C SER A 110 12.27 3.15 16.52
N GLN A 111 13.32 2.33 16.54
CA GLN A 111 14.55 2.59 17.29
C GLN A 111 15.56 3.43 16.52
N THR A 112 15.39 3.61 15.20
CA THR A 112 16.38 4.33 14.39
C THR A 112 16.41 5.83 14.67
N ASN A 113 15.25 6.47 14.85
CA ASN A 113 15.16 7.88 15.27
C ASN A 113 13.80 8.24 15.89
N LYS A 114 13.73 9.42 16.54
CA LYS A 114 12.52 9.90 17.23
C LYS A 114 11.31 10.10 16.33
N ARG A 115 11.47 10.49 15.06
CA ARG A 115 10.33 10.70 14.15
C ARG A 115 9.72 9.38 13.71
N LEU A 116 10.56 8.42 13.31
CA LEU A 116 10.14 7.07 12.98
C LEU A 116 9.52 6.38 14.21
N HIS A 117 10.07 6.60 15.41
CA HIS A 117 9.44 6.18 16.65
C HIS A 117 7.99 6.71 16.78
N LEU A 118 7.76 7.99 16.53
CA LEU A 118 6.42 8.59 16.60
C LEU A 118 5.47 8.05 15.51
N ILE A 119 5.97 7.81 14.30
CA ILE A 119 5.19 7.22 13.20
C ILE A 119 4.78 5.79 13.54
N VAL A 120 5.72 4.99 14.04
CA VAL A 120 5.44 3.62 14.50
C VAL A 120 4.48 3.66 15.69
N LYS A 121 4.66 4.56 16.66
CA LYS A 121 3.72 4.74 17.78
C LYS A 121 2.31 5.08 17.28
N LEU A 122 2.17 5.96 16.29
CA LEU A 122 0.89 6.28 15.68
C LEU A 122 0.26 5.05 15.01
N TYR A 123 1.05 4.30 14.24
CA TYR A 123 0.60 3.04 13.64
C TYR A 123 0.15 2.04 14.70
N SER A 124 0.95 1.82 15.75
CA SER A 124 0.64 0.92 16.85
C SER A 124 -0.66 1.30 17.55
N THR A 125 -0.84 2.60 17.81
CA THR A 125 -2.05 3.16 18.45
C THR A 125 -3.30 2.90 17.62
N LYS A 126 -3.20 2.98 16.29
CA LYS A 126 -4.34 2.72 15.40
C LYS A 126 -4.62 1.24 15.20
N THR A 127 -3.56 0.43 15.15
CA THR A 127 -3.66 -1.01 14.85
C THR A 127 -4.14 -1.78 16.07
N TRP A 128 -3.56 -1.50 17.24
CA TRP A 128 -3.91 -2.16 18.49
C TRP A 128 -4.76 -1.27 19.39
N ASN A 129 -5.86 -0.77 18.84
CA ASN A 129 -6.83 0.01 19.60
C ASN A 129 -7.88 -0.92 20.24
N VAL A 130 -7.71 -1.23 21.52
CA VAL A 130 -8.59 -2.13 22.27
C VAL A 130 -10.05 -1.63 22.30
N LYS A 131 -10.26 -0.32 22.47
CA LYS A 131 -11.60 0.28 22.51
C LYS A 131 -12.32 0.12 21.16
N ALA A 132 -11.63 0.38 20.05
CA ALA A 132 -12.16 0.14 18.71
C ALA A 132 -12.45 -1.36 18.46
N PHE A 133 -11.56 -2.25 18.92
CA PHE A 133 -11.77 -3.70 18.85
C PHE A 133 -13.04 -4.14 19.59
N ILE A 134 -13.23 -3.71 20.84
CA ILE A 134 -14.45 -3.98 21.63
C ILE A 134 -15.68 -3.38 20.95
N GLY A 135 -15.54 -2.21 20.32
CA GLY A 135 -16.60 -1.51 19.61
C GLY A 135 -17.24 -2.28 18.46
N HIS A 136 -16.57 -3.31 17.96
CA HIS A 136 -17.17 -4.21 16.98
C HIS A 136 -18.24 -5.15 17.58
N TYR A 137 -18.18 -5.40 18.89
CA TYR A 137 -19.08 -6.32 19.59
C TYR A 137 -20.08 -5.58 20.49
N PHE A 138 -19.68 -4.46 21.11
CA PHE A 138 -20.48 -3.73 22.08
C PHE A 138 -20.73 -2.29 21.60
N ARG A 139 -21.97 -1.81 21.71
CA ARG A 139 -22.31 -0.41 21.44
C ARG A 139 -21.78 0.47 22.56
N ASN A 140 -21.99 0.07 23.81
CA ASN A 140 -21.43 0.70 24.99
C ASN A 140 -20.14 -0.01 25.43
N GLN A 141 -19.01 0.45 24.87
CA GLN A 141 -17.69 -0.11 25.16
C GLN A 141 -17.28 0.15 26.61
N ASP A 142 -17.70 1.28 27.18
CA ASP A 142 -17.28 1.72 28.52
C ASP A 142 -17.89 0.83 29.61
N ASP A 143 -19.11 0.30 29.43
CA ASP A 143 -19.70 -0.65 30.37
C ASP A 143 -18.90 -1.96 30.43
N LEU A 144 -18.52 -2.53 29.28
CA LEU A 144 -17.68 -3.74 29.27
C LEU A 144 -16.31 -3.46 29.89
N ILE A 145 -15.69 -2.32 29.55
CA ILE A 145 -14.42 -1.89 30.12
C ILE A 145 -14.50 -1.79 31.65
N ASN A 146 -15.57 -1.19 32.17
CA ASN A 146 -15.80 -1.11 33.61
C ASN A 146 -15.93 -2.49 34.23
N LEU A 147 -16.62 -3.45 33.59
CA LEU A 147 -16.68 -4.83 34.07
C LEU A 147 -15.32 -5.53 33.98
N LEU A 148 -14.51 -5.33 32.94
CA LEU A 148 -13.15 -5.88 32.84
C LEU A 148 -12.29 -5.46 34.02
N VAL A 149 -12.48 -4.24 34.53
CA VAL A 149 -11.75 -3.70 35.69
C VAL A 149 -12.35 -4.17 37.02
N VAL A 150 -13.66 -3.99 37.22
CA VAL A 150 -14.32 -4.24 38.50
C VAL A 150 -14.50 -5.74 38.78
N GLU A 151 -14.90 -6.49 37.76
CA GLU A 151 -15.23 -7.92 37.85
C GLU A 151 -14.08 -8.83 37.40
N ARG A 152 -12.94 -8.24 36.98
CA ARG A 152 -11.75 -8.97 36.49
C ARG A 152 -12.06 -9.97 35.37
N LEU A 153 -12.98 -9.60 34.48
CA LEU A 153 -13.29 -10.42 33.30
C LEU A 153 -12.04 -10.53 32.40
N VAL A 154 -11.97 -11.60 31.60
CA VAL A 154 -10.87 -11.79 30.65
C VAL A 154 -11.44 -12.09 29.27
N ILE A 155 -11.10 -11.27 28.28
CA ILE A 155 -11.37 -11.56 26.87
C ILE A 155 -10.17 -12.31 26.31
N PHE A 156 -10.41 -13.40 25.58
CA PHE A 156 -9.35 -14.22 24.99
C PHE A 156 -9.81 -14.83 23.66
N GLY A 157 -9.07 -15.81 23.16
CA GLY A 157 -9.51 -16.64 22.04
C GLY A 157 -9.21 -16.06 20.64
N PRO A 158 -9.88 -16.58 19.60
CA PRO A 158 -9.64 -16.26 18.19
C PRO A 158 -9.64 -14.76 17.85
N ALA A 159 -10.62 -14.02 18.38
CA ALA A 159 -10.75 -12.59 18.10
C ALA A 159 -9.55 -11.81 18.66
N VAL A 160 -9.09 -12.16 19.87
CA VAL A 160 -7.92 -11.54 20.50
C VAL A 160 -6.63 -11.95 19.80
N PHE A 161 -6.51 -13.21 19.35
CA PHE A 161 -5.40 -13.64 18.50
C PHE A 161 -5.27 -12.76 17.25
N SER A 162 -6.37 -12.59 16.52
CA SER A 162 -6.45 -11.77 15.30
C SER A 162 -6.09 -10.30 15.57
N PHE A 163 -6.48 -9.77 16.73
CA PHE A 163 -6.11 -8.43 17.18
C PHE A 163 -4.59 -8.26 17.33
N PHE A 164 -3.92 -9.19 18.02
CA PHE A 164 -2.46 -9.14 18.16
C PHE A 164 -1.72 -9.36 16.84
N ASP A 165 -2.24 -10.25 15.97
CA ASP A 165 -1.66 -10.51 14.65
C ASP A 165 -1.90 -9.40 13.62
N ARG A 166 -2.60 -8.33 14.03
CA ARG A 166 -2.90 -7.14 13.20
C ARG A 166 -3.73 -7.46 11.95
N LEU A 167 -4.46 -8.56 11.95
CA LEU A 167 -5.34 -8.89 10.84
C LEU A 167 -6.55 -7.93 10.83
N PRO A 168 -7.09 -7.60 9.65
CA PRO A 168 -8.35 -6.88 9.55
C PRO A 168 -9.44 -7.57 10.37
N PHE A 169 -10.36 -6.79 10.93
CA PHE A 169 -11.46 -7.34 11.72
C PHE A 169 -12.21 -8.39 10.90
N GLN A 170 -12.25 -9.60 11.44
CA GLN A 170 -13.05 -10.71 10.96
C GLN A 170 -14.10 -11.00 12.01
N ILE A 171 -15.24 -11.53 11.58
CA ILE A 171 -16.37 -11.84 12.43
C ILE A 171 -16.08 -13.13 13.22
N TRP A 172 -15.05 -13.09 14.05
CA TRP A 172 -14.71 -14.15 14.98
C TRP A 172 -15.64 -14.09 16.20
N PRO A 173 -15.99 -15.24 16.81
CA PRO A 173 -16.65 -15.20 18.10
C PRO A 173 -15.71 -14.57 19.14
N LEU A 174 -16.27 -13.69 19.97
CA LEU A 174 -15.54 -13.10 21.10
C LEU A 174 -15.65 -14.05 22.30
N ASP A 175 -14.52 -14.60 22.74
CA ASP A 175 -14.48 -15.50 23.88
C ASP A 175 -14.21 -14.68 25.16
N ILE A 176 -15.13 -14.76 26.13
CA ILE A 176 -15.07 -14.01 27.40
C ILE A 176 -15.15 -15.01 28.56
N CYS A 177 -14.15 -14.99 29.43
CA CYS A 177 -14.10 -15.75 30.66
C CYS A 177 -14.55 -14.88 31.84
N ILE A 178 -15.49 -15.38 32.62
CA ILE A 178 -16.08 -14.68 33.77
C ILE A 178 -16.04 -15.56 35.02
N SER A 179 -15.90 -14.95 36.19
CA SER A 179 -16.16 -15.65 37.46
C SER A 179 -17.66 -15.93 37.60
N VAL A 180 -18.03 -17.05 38.22
CA VAL A 180 -19.42 -17.34 38.60
C VAL A 180 -20.06 -16.19 39.40
N THR A 181 -19.27 -15.47 40.20
CA THR A 181 -19.75 -14.33 41.00
C THR A 181 -20.13 -13.10 40.17
N SER A 182 -19.59 -12.98 38.96
CA SER A 182 -19.79 -11.83 38.06
C SER A 182 -20.88 -12.09 37.02
N MET A 183 -21.53 -13.26 37.08
CA MET A 183 -22.52 -13.72 36.11
C MET A 183 -23.68 -12.74 35.93
N ASP A 184 -24.29 -12.27 37.02
CA ASP A 184 -25.49 -11.42 36.96
C ASP A 184 -25.19 -10.06 36.33
N ASN A 185 -24.05 -9.46 36.66
CA ASN A 185 -23.61 -8.17 36.11
C ASN A 185 -23.34 -8.29 34.60
N PHE A 186 -22.63 -9.35 34.21
CA PHE A 186 -22.29 -9.58 32.81
C PHE A 186 -23.50 -9.96 31.96
N LEU A 187 -24.43 -10.76 32.50
CA LEU A 187 -25.65 -11.11 31.79
C LEU A 187 -26.55 -9.89 31.54
N ARG A 188 -26.68 -9.00 32.53
CA ARG A 188 -27.38 -7.72 32.35
C ARG A 188 -26.76 -6.88 31.24
N LEU A 189 -25.43 -6.82 31.16
CA LEU A 189 -24.74 -6.15 30.06
C LEU A 189 -25.11 -6.77 28.70
N LEU A 190 -25.05 -8.09 28.57
CA LEU A 190 -25.40 -8.79 27.33
C LEU A 190 -26.85 -8.53 26.91
N GLN A 191 -27.80 -8.58 27.85
CA GLN A 191 -29.20 -8.28 27.60
C GLN A 191 -29.41 -6.83 27.14
N ASN A 192 -28.77 -5.86 27.80
CA ASN A 192 -28.83 -4.44 27.42
C ASN A 192 -28.24 -4.19 26.02
N GLU A 193 -27.21 -4.93 25.64
CA GLU A 193 -26.62 -4.90 24.30
C GLU A 193 -27.44 -5.66 23.24
N GLY A 194 -28.52 -6.32 23.64
CA GLY A 194 -29.41 -7.09 22.77
C GLY A 194 -28.88 -8.47 22.39
N TYR A 195 -27.93 -9.02 23.15
CA TYR A 195 -27.47 -10.39 22.96
C TYR A 195 -28.45 -11.39 23.57
N ASN A 196 -28.84 -12.39 22.78
CA ASN A 196 -29.71 -13.48 23.20
C ASN A 196 -28.90 -14.75 23.36
N TYR A 197 -29.23 -15.57 24.36
CA TYR A 197 -28.66 -16.90 24.52
C TYR A 197 -29.15 -17.83 23.39
N VAL A 198 -28.24 -18.46 22.65
CA VAL A 198 -28.55 -19.26 21.46
C VAL A 198 -28.17 -20.72 21.62
N ASP A 199 -27.04 -21.01 22.27
CA ASP A 199 -26.50 -22.36 22.33
C ASP A 199 -25.78 -22.63 23.66
N GLY A 200 -25.89 -23.87 24.14
CA GLY A 200 -25.27 -24.39 25.35
C GLY A 200 -25.71 -25.83 25.60
N PRO A 201 -25.71 -26.33 26.86
CA PRO A 201 -26.09 -27.71 27.14
C PRO A 201 -27.49 -28.04 26.60
N PRO A 202 -27.66 -29.18 25.89
CA PRO A 202 -28.92 -29.52 25.24
C PRO A 202 -30.06 -29.60 26.27
N GLY A 203 -31.19 -28.97 25.94
CA GLY A 203 -32.40 -29.00 26.77
C GLY A 203 -32.46 -27.93 27.88
N VAL A 204 -31.51 -26.99 27.95
CA VAL A 204 -31.53 -25.92 28.94
C VAL A 204 -32.03 -24.59 28.34
N PRO A 205 -33.14 -24.01 28.84
CA PRO A 205 -33.80 -22.87 28.19
C PRO A 205 -33.13 -21.52 28.43
N SER A 206 -32.26 -21.39 29.44
CA SER A 206 -31.59 -20.14 29.78
C SER A 206 -30.15 -20.37 30.25
N PHE A 207 -29.32 -19.34 30.12
CA PHE A 207 -27.93 -19.36 30.57
C PHE A 207 -27.82 -19.57 32.09
N GLU A 208 -28.64 -18.87 32.88
CA GLU A 208 -28.67 -18.96 34.34
C GLU A 208 -29.02 -20.37 34.80
N THR A 209 -30.04 -20.98 34.16
CA THR A 209 -30.44 -22.37 34.46
C THR A 209 -29.30 -23.34 34.17
N ALA A 210 -28.51 -23.08 33.12
CA ALA A 210 -27.38 -23.92 32.75
C ALA A 210 -26.24 -23.81 33.77
N VAL A 211 -25.89 -22.59 34.16
CA VAL A 211 -24.83 -22.33 35.15
C VAL A 211 -25.23 -22.84 36.55
N ILE A 212 -26.47 -22.61 36.98
CA ILE A 212 -26.99 -23.14 38.25
C ILE A 212 -26.98 -24.67 38.24
N GLY A 213 -27.34 -25.29 37.11
CA GLY A 213 -27.26 -26.75 36.94
C GLY A 213 -25.83 -27.27 37.13
N GLU A 214 -24.83 -26.62 36.55
CA GLU A 214 -23.41 -26.97 36.74
C GLU A 214 -22.93 -26.73 38.18
N LEU A 215 -23.37 -25.63 38.80
CA LEU A 215 -23.06 -25.33 40.20
C LEU A 215 -23.60 -26.42 41.14
N ILE A 216 -24.84 -26.89 40.92
CA ILE A 216 -25.47 -27.97 41.70
C ILE A 216 -24.75 -29.30 41.49
N ARG A 217 -24.32 -29.61 40.26
CA ARG A 217 -23.58 -30.85 39.95
C ARG A 217 -22.15 -30.85 40.47
N THR A 218 -21.59 -29.68 40.75
CA THR A 218 -20.20 -29.55 41.21
C THR A 218 -20.10 -29.94 42.69
N PRO A 219 -19.27 -30.95 43.06
CA PRO A 219 -19.11 -31.36 44.45
C PRO A 219 -18.67 -30.20 45.36
N LEU A 220 -19.21 -30.11 46.58
CA LEU A 220 -18.88 -29.06 47.56
C LEU A 220 -17.37 -28.92 47.82
N ILE A 221 -16.62 -30.02 47.77
CA ILE A 221 -15.15 -29.99 47.95
C ILE A 221 -14.44 -29.20 46.85
N LYS A 222 -15.02 -29.15 45.65
CA LYS A 222 -14.53 -28.34 44.52
C LYS A 222 -15.04 -26.90 44.56
N LEU A 223 -16.10 -26.61 45.32
CA LEU A 223 -16.64 -25.26 45.48
C LEU A 223 -15.86 -24.41 46.50
N LYS A 224 -15.08 -25.05 47.39
CA LYS A 224 -14.19 -24.36 48.33
C LYS A 224 -12.89 -23.97 47.65
N SER A 225 -12.92 -22.96 46.77
CA SER A 225 -11.70 -22.31 46.30
C SER A 225 -11.22 -21.34 47.38
N ASN A 226 -10.53 -21.87 48.39
CA ASN A 226 -9.85 -21.08 49.43
C ASN A 226 -8.61 -20.32 48.89
N GLY A 227 -8.64 -19.88 47.63
CA GLY A 227 -7.65 -19.01 46.97
C GLY A 227 -6.28 -19.64 46.72
N GLU A 228 -5.87 -20.66 47.49
CA GLU A 228 -4.47 -21.03 47.55
C GLU A 228 -4.08 -22.28 46.76
N ARG A 229 -5.00 -23.18 46.37
CA ARG A 229 -4.66 -24.38 45.59
C ARG A 229 -5.80 -24.93 44.73
N ASN A 230 -6.11 -24.28 43.60
CA ASN A 230 -6.78 -24.99 42.50
C ASN A 230 -5.74 -25.85 41.80
N SER A 231 -5.41 -26.97 42.43
CA SER A 231 -4.29 -27.83 42.02
C SER A 231 -4.57 -28.59 40.72
N SER A 232 -5.84 -28.81 40.36
CA SER A 232 -6.21 -29.59 39.18
C SER A 232 -6.67 -28.77 37.98
N GLU A 233 -6.39 -29.26 36.76
CA GLU A 233 -6.89 -28.72 35.48
C GLU A 233 -8.43 -28.74 35.48
N ALA A 234 -9.03 -29.75 36.11
CA ALA A 234 -10.48 -29.87 36.28
C ALA A 234 -11.08 -28.74 37.15
N ASP A 235 -10.31 -28.14 38.06
CA ASP A 235 -10.75 -27.01 38.87
C ASP A 235 -10.65 -25.67 38.15
N ARG A 236 -9.71 -25.58 37.20
CA ARG A 236 -9.52 -24.41 36.32
C ARG A 236 -10.36 -24.48 35.04
N SER A 237 -11.00 -25.62 34.79
CA SER A 237 -11.87 -25.81 33.63
C SER A 237 -13.12 -24.94 33.74
N ALA A 238 -13.47 -24.28 32.64
CA ALA A 238 -14.69 -23.50 32.56
C ALA A 238 -15.92 -24.38 32.36
N TRP A 239 -17.05 -23.90 32.88
CA TRP A 239 -18.38 -24.29 32.42
C TRP A 239 -18.65 -23.56 31.10
N GLY A 240 -19.06 -24.30 30.07
CA GLY A 240 -19.33 -23.75 28.73
C GLY A 240 -18.46 -24.38 27.62
N PRO A 241 -18.38 -23.73 26.45
CA PRO A 241 -18.84 -22.37 26.15
C PRO A 241 -20.36 -22.23 26.07
N TYR A 242 -20.87 -21.10 26.56
CA TYR A 242 -22.25 -20.65 26.38
C TYR A 242 -22.31 -19.56 25.30
N VAL A 243 -23.13 -19.73 24.27
CA VAL A 243 -23.10 -18.86 23.09
C VAL A 243 -24.26 -17.87 23.08
N PHE A 244 -23.91 -16.61 22.91
CA PHE A 244 -24.83 -15.49 22.75
C PHE A 244 -24.72 -14.89 21.35
N SER A 245 -25.83 -14.40 20.80
CA SER A 245 -25.90 -13.76 19.48
C SER A 245 -26.78 -12.52 19.49
N LYS A 246 -26.36 -11.47 18.77
CA LYS A 246 -27.10 -10.20 18.66
C LYS A 246 -28.16 -10.21 17.56
N ASP A 247 -28.01 -11.08 16.56
CA ASP A 247 -28.92 -11.19 15.41
C ASP A 247 -29.27 -12.65 15.13
N LYS A 248 -30.47 -12.88 14.54
CA LYS A 248 -30.92 -14.16 14.00
C LYS A 248 -30.05 -14.63 12.83
N SER A 249 -29.40 -13.70 12.12
CA SER A 249 -28.40 -14.02 11.09
C SER A 249 -27.09 -14.57 11.68
N HIS A 250 -26.93 -14.56 13.00
CA HIS A 250 -25.78 -15.05 13.74
C HIS A 250 -24.44 -14.37 13.39
N GLY A 251 -24.47 -13.12 12.91
CA GLY A 251 -23.26 -12.36 12.58
C GLY A 251 -22.33 -12.22 13.78
N LEU A 252 -22.72 -11.49 14.82
CA LEU A 252 -21.88 -11.28 16.01
C LEU A 252 -22.21 -12.29 17.11
N ARG A 253 -21.20 -13.07 17.52
CA ARG A 253 -21.32 -14.08 18.57
C ARG A 253 -20.36 -13.80 19.72
N ILE A 254 -20.83 -14.04 20.94
CA ILE A 254 -20.01 -14.03 22.16
C ILE A 254 -20.08 -15.44 22.76
N LYS A 255 -18.93 -16.02 23.08
CA LYS A 255 -18.86 -17.25 23.88
C LYS A 255 -18.45 -16.90 25.29
N VAL A 256 -19.25 -17.34 26.25
CA VAL A 256 -19.05 -17.08 27.66
C VAL A 256 -18.57 -18.36 28.33
N TYR A 257 -17.46 -18.25 29.03
CA TYR A 257 -16.83 -19.32 29.81
C TYR A 257 -16.96 -18.93 31.29
N VAL A 258 -17.67 -19.73 32.07
CA VAL A 258 -17.90 -19.43 33.49
C VAL A 258 -16.96 -20.28 34.33
N VAL A 259 -16.13 -19.65 35.16
CA VAL A 259 -15.12 -20.34 35.97
C VAL A 259 -15.36 -20.14 37.45
N ARG A 260 -14.82 -21.06 38.25
CA ARG A 260 -14.78 -20.99 39.72
C ARG A 260 -13.48 -20.38 40.26
N CYS A 261 -12.48 -20.24 39.40
CA CYS A 261 -11.19 -19.63 39.69
C CYS A 261 -11.15 -18.19 39.16
N GLU A 262 -10.02 -17.49 39.37
CA GLU A 262 -9.80 -16.23 38.66
C GLU A 262 -9.76 -16.49 37.14
N PRO A 263 -10.47 -15.71 36.30
CA PRO A 263 -10.60 -15.97 34.87
C PRO A 263 -9.27 -16.13 34.10
N TYR A 264 -8.22 -15.42 34.48
CA TYR A 264 -6.91 -15.56 33.82
C TYR A 264 -6.27 -16.93 34.06
N GLN A 265 -6.56 -17.59 35.19
CA GLN A 265 -6.02 -18.93 35.50
C GLN A 265 -6.56 -19.98 34.52
N HIS A 266 -7.82 -19.82 34.10
CA HIS A 266 -8.40 -20.65 33.05
C HIS A 266 -7.65 -20.45 31.72
N VAL A 267 -7.38 -19.20 31.34
CA VAL A 267 -6.64 -18.93 30.09
C VAL A 267 -5.22 -19.49 30.13
N LEU A 268 -4.54 -19.45 31.28
CA LEU A 268 -3.22 -20.08 31.46
C LEU A 268 -3.28 -21.62 31.40
N SER A 269 -4.44 -22.23 31.62
CA SER A 269 -4.65 -23.68 31.51
C SER A 269 -4.99 -24.13 30.09
N LEU A 270 -5.14 -23.21 29.12
CA LEU A 270 -5.39 -23.57 27.72
C LEU A 270 -4.24 -24.39 27.14
N ARG A 271 -4.56 -25.18 26.11
CA ARG A 271 -3.60 -26.15 25.56
C ARG A 271 -2.60 -25.59 24.57
N ALA A 272 -2.77 -24.35 24.11
CA ALA A 272 -1.95 -23.78 23.05
C ALA A 272 -1.50 -22.37 23.45
N THR A 273 -0.19 -22.13 23.49
CA THR A 273 0.36 -20.82 23.92
C THR A 273 -0.12 -19.68 23.04
N GLY A 274 -0.33 -19.93 21.74
CA GLY A 274 -0.89 -18.94 20.83
C GLY A 274 -2.29 -18.47 21.23
N MET A 275 -3.06 -19.25 21.99
CA MET A 275 -4.40 -18.87 22.46
C MET A 275 -4.40 -18.16 23.81
N MET A 276 -3.24 -18.00 24.44
CA MET A 276 -3.08 -17.36 25.76
C MET A 276 -2.90 -15.83 25.67
N ASN A 277 -3.46 -15.22 24.62
CA ASN A 277 -3.53 -13.77 24.50
C ASN A 277 -4.80 -13.29 25.18
N ILE A 278 -4.70 -12.24 25.97
CA ILE A 278 -5.80 -11.75 26.80
C ILE A 278 -5.98 -10.25 26.69
N ILE A 279 -7.20 -9.80 26.96
CA ILE A 279 -7.53 -8.40 27.26
C ILE A 279 -8.23 -8.40 28.62
N MET A 280 -7.68 -7.66 29.57
CA MET A 280 -8.20 -7.56 30.94
C MET A 280 -7.89 -6.20 31.52
N CYS A 281 -8.69 -5.76 32.50
CA CYS A 281 -8.49 -4.48 33.20
C CYS A 281 -8.30 -3.30 32.22
N ASP A 282 -7.08 -2.77 32.16
CA ASP A 282 -6.64 -1.61 31.39
C ASP A 282 -5.59 -1.95 30.32
N TYR A 283 -5.38 -3.23 29.99
CA TYR A 283 -4.39 -3.63 28.97
C TYR A 283 -4.73 -4.93 28.25
N ALA A 284 -4.14 -5.12 27.08
CA ALA A 284 -4.06 -6.40 26.38
C ALA A 284 -2.65 -6.99 26.55
N VAL A 285 -2.54 -8.30 26.82
CA VAL A 285 -1.27 -9.01 26.94
C VAL A 285 -1.20 -10.19 25.99
N SER A 286 -0.07 -10.30 25.29
CA SER A 286 0.39 -11.57 24.72
C SER A 286 1.53 -12.11 25.57
N LEU A 287 1.36 -13.33 26.11
CA LEU A 287 2.34 -13.96 27.00
C LEU A 287 3.50 -14.62 26.24
N PHE A 288 3.29 -15.00 24.98
CA PHE A 288 4.28 -15.67 24.14
C PHE A 288 4.40 -14.99 22.77
N PRO A 289 4.66 -13.68 22.73
CA PRO A 289 4.57 -12.93 21.49
C PRO A 289 5.71 -13.25 20.51
N ARG A 290 6.92 -13.59 20.99
CA ARG A 290 8.03 -13.93 20.11
C ARG A 290 7.75 -15.26 19.45
N SER A 291 7.41 -16.27 20.25
CA SER A 291 7.04 -17.58 19.73
C SER A 291 5.84 -17.48 18.77
N THR A 292 4.76 -16.81 19.18
CA THR A 292 3.48 -16.80 18.44
C THR A 292 3.51 -15.92 17.20
N PHE A 293 3.95 -14.66 17.31
CA PHE A 293 3.77 -13.67 16.24
C PHE A 293 5.04 -13.40 15.43
N LEU A 294 6.24 -13.61 16.01
CA LEU A 294 7.50 -13.51 15.27
C LEU A 294 7.87 -14.84 14.64
N HIS A 295 7.98 -15.90 15.44
CA HIS A 295 8.40 -17.23 14.97
C HIS A 295 7.27 -18.09 14.44
N ARG A 296 6.02 -17.64 14.60
CA ARG A 296 4.83 -18.34 14.09
C ARG A 296 4.68 -19.76 14.65
N TYR A 297 4.97 -19.93 15.93
CA TYR A 297 4.82 -21.16 16.69
C TYR A 297 3.85 -21.01 17.85
N SER A 298 2.98 -22.00 18.03
CA SER A 298 2.14 -22.17 19.20
C SER A 298 2.48 -23.49 19.86
N PHE A 299 2.96 -23.48 21.10
CA PHE A 299 3.38 -24.70 21.78
C PHE A 299 2.21 -25.34 22.52
N ILE A 300 2.14 -26.68 22.46
CA ILE A 300 1.17 -27.43 23.25
C ILE A 300 1.62 -27.44 24.72
N SER A 301 0.75 -26.93 25.59
CA SER A 301 0.88 -26.96 27.05
C SER A 301 -0.17 -27.89 27.65
N ARG A 302 0.23 -28.93 28.38
CA ARG A 302 -0.72 -29.81 29.10
C ARG A 302 -0.32 -29.91 30.57
N GLN A 303 -1.29 -29.75 31.46
CA GLN A 303 -1.05 -29.79 32.91
C GLN A 303 -1.33 -31.17 33.50
N GLU A 304 -2.40 -31.87 33.07
CA GLU A 304 -2.81 -33.16 33.66
C GLU A 304 -3.27 -34.19 32.62
N ASP A 305 -3.39 -35.47 33.05
CA ASP A 305 -4.05 -36.57 32.32
C ASP A 305 -5.57 -36.29 32.22
N ALA A 306 -5.95 -35.27 31.45
CA ALA A 306 -7.35 -34.97 31.21
C ALA A 306 -8.04 -36.22 30.64
N PRO A 307 -9.12 -36.71 31.26
CA PRO A 307 -9.79 -37.92 30.81
C PRO A 307 -10.26 -37.79 29.36
N SER A 308 -10.06 -38.85 28.58
CA SER A 308 -10.41 -38.96 27.16
C SER A 308 -11.88 -38.64 26.81
N TYR A 309 -12.77 -38.62 27.81
CA TYR A 309 -14.20 -38.31 27.65
C TYR A 309 -14.54 -36.83 27.67
N PHE A 310 -13.62 -35.93 28.07
CA PHE A 310 -13.84 -34.50 27.80
C PHE A 310 -13.74 -34.33 26.29
N PRO A 311 -14.83 -33.95 25.59
CA PRO A 311 -14.76 -33.75 24.15
C PRO A 311 -13.62 -32.76 23.90
N LEU A 312 -12.61 -33.23 23.15
CA LEU A 312 -11.35 -32.57 22.76
C LEU A 312 -11.57 -31.29 21.92
N ARG A 313 -12.57 -30.50 22.28
CA ARG A 313 -13.09 -29.38 21.53
C ARG A 313 -12.24 -28.14 21.81
N ASN A 314 -11.31 -27.92 20.89
CA ASN A 314 -11.37 -26.81 19.92
C ASN A 314 -10.22 -25.79 19.93
N GLU A 315 -9.44 -25.52 20.97
CA GLU A 315 -8.54 -24.36 20.90
C GLU A 315 -7.29 -24.61 20.04
N HIS A 316 -6.54 -25.68 20.31
CA HIS A 316 -5.42 -26.07 19.46
C HIS A 316 -5.88 -26.50 18.06
N TYR A 317 -7.05 -27.14 17.98
CA TYR A 317 -7.65 -27.56 16.72
C TYR A 317 -8.08 -26.34 15.89
N TRP A 318 -8.54 -25.26 16.53
CA TRP A 318 -8.84 -24.02 15.85
C TRP A 318 -7.58 -23.43 15.20
N LEU A 319 -6.46 -23.36 15.92
CA LEU A 319 -5.19 -22.93 15.33
C LEU A 319 -4.76 -23.83 14.17
N GLU A 320 -4.85 -25.15 14.32
CA GLU A 320 -4.52 -26.09 13.23
C GLU A 320 -5.43 -25.92 12.00
N GLN A 321 -6.74 -25.77 12.21
CA GLN A 321 -7.70 -25.52 11.14
C GLN A 321 -7.42 -24.20 10.42
N HIS A 322 -6.94 -23.19 11.14
CA HIS A 322 -6.69 -21.85 10.62
C HIS A 322 -5.20 -21.56 10.39
N ARG A 323 -4.34 -22.59 10.40
CA ARG A 323 -2.89 -22.43 10.22
C ARG A 323 -2.52 -21.73 8.92
N LYS A 324 -3.33 -21.90 7.86
CA LYS A 324 -3.13 -21.23 6.57
C LYS A 324 -3.43 -19.73 6.62
N ILE A 325 -4.36 -19.32 7.50
CA ILE A 325 -4.79 -17.93 7.63
C ILE A 325 -3.78 -17.16 8.50
N PHE A 326 -3.37 -17.74 9.64
CA PHE A 326 -2.47 -17.10 10.59
C PHE A 326 -0.98 -17.43 10.36
N ASN A 327 -0.70 -18.39 9.48
CA ASN A 327 0.63 -18.94 9.24
C ASN A 327 1.32 -19.45 10.51
N VAL A 328 0.57 -19.91 11.52
CA VAL A 328 1.12 -20.41 12.80
C VAL A 328 1.09 -21.93 12.85
N SER A 329 2.23 -22.53 13.20
CA SER A 329 2.37 -23.98 13.38
C SER A 329 2.21 -24.37 14.84
N THR A 330 1.40 -25.40 15.14
CA THR A 330 1.29 -25.92 16.50
C THR A 330 2.37 -26.96 16.76
N ILE A 331 3.20 -26.74 17.77
CA ILE A 331 4.31 -27.61 18.15
C ILE A 331 3.88 -28.47 19.35
N GLY A 332 3.65 -29.76 19.08
CA GLY A 332 3.42 -30.79 20.10
C GLY A 332 4.72 -31.30 20.72
N LEU A 333 4.72 -32.53 21.25
CA LEU A 333 5.95 -33.13 21.75
C LEU A 333 6.99 -33.24 20.63
N THR A 334 8.17 -32.70 20.90
CA THR A 334 9.37 -32.90 20.08
C THR A 334 10.60 -32.70 20.95
N HIS A 335 11.66 -33.48 20.69
CA HIS A 335 12.96 -33.31 21.33
C HIS A 335 13.84 -32.27 20.61
N LYS A 336 13.32 -31.67 19.53
CA LYS A 336 14.02 -30.59 18.83
C LYS A 336 14.06 -29.36 19.75
N PRO A 337 15.25 -28.82 20.10
CA PRO A 337 15.32 -27.56 20.82
C PRO A 337 14.80 -26.44 19.92
N PHE A 338 14.01 -25.54 20.50
CA PHE A 338 13.64 -24.28 19.89
C PHE A 338 14.36 -23.18 20.64
N GLU A 339 15.20 -22.44 19.93
CA GLU A 339 15.84 -21.26 20.48
C GLU A 339 14.78 -20.19 20.78
N ASP A 340 15.03 -19.34 21.76
CA ASP A 340 14.18 -18.18 22.11
C ASP A 340 12.77 -18.46 22.66
N VAL A 341 12.44 -19.70 23.02
CA VAL A 341 11.17 -20.00 23.72
C VAL A 341 11.13 -19.27 25.07
N GLU A 342 10.01 -18.61 25.37
CA GLU A 342 9.87 -17.76 26.55
C GLU A 342 9.64 -18.56 27.86
N ILE A 343 10.64 -19.34 28.27
CA ILE A 343 10.67 -20.20 29.46
C ILE A 343 11.08 -19.45 30.75
N GLY A 344 10.85 -20.08 31.91
CA GLY A 344 11.25 -19.60 33.23
C GLY A 344 10.09 -18.98 34.04
N ARG A 345 10.44 -18.21 35.08
CA ARG A 345 9.46 -17.44 35.85
C ARG A 345 8.99 -16.26 35.03
N ARG A 346 7.68 -16.16 34.83
CA ARG A 346 7.00 -15.16 34.01
C ARG A 346 5.99 -14.39 34.83
N ALA A 347 5.63 -13.20 34.36
CA ALA A 347 4.53 -12.42 34.90
C ALA A 347 3.83 -11.65 33.79
N PHE A 348 2.57 -11.28 34.01
CA PHE A 348 1.81 -10.50 33.03
C PHE A 348 2.48 -9.12 32.89
N GLY A 349 2.91 -8.80 31.66
CA GLY A 349 3.66 -7.57 31.39
C GLY A 349 5.14 -7.61 31.76
N ASP A 350 5.70 -8.80 31.97
CA ASP A 350 7.16 -8.94 32.02
C ASP A 350 7.84 -8.56 30.69
N LYS A 351 9.17 -8.49 30.70
CA LYS A 351 9.99 -8.11 29.53
C LYS A 351 9.85 -9.06 28.33
N LEU A 352 9.26 -10.24 28.52
CA LEU A 352 9.06 -11.25 27.49
C LEU A 352 7.62 -11.24 26.96
N SER A 353 6.73 -10.44 27.55
CA SER A 353 5.34 -10.27 27.13
C SER A 353 5.21 -9.02 26.25
N TRP A 354 4.16 -8.97 25.44
CA TRP A 354 3.71 -7.72 24.81
C TRP A 354 2.52 -7.20 25.57
N THR A 355 2.62 -5.96 26.07
CA THR A 355 1.53 -5.29 26.77
C THR A 355 1.11 -4.05 25.99
N ILE A 356 -0.18 -3.98 25.69
CA ILE A 356 -0.80 -2.91 24.93
C ILE A 356 -1.78 -2.22 25.86
N PRO A 357 -1.50 -0.99 26.32
CA PRO A 357 -2.39 -0.31 27.24
C PRO A 357 -3.67 0.10 26.52
N MET A 358 -4.81 -0.05 27.19
CA MET A 358 -6.13 0.28 26.65
C MET A 358 -6.33 1.80 26.55
N LEU A 359 -5.84 2.52 27.55
CA LEU A 359 -5.73 3.99 27.52
C LEU A 359 -4.28 4.34 27.21
N GLN A 360 -4.06 5.22 26.25
CA GLN A 360 -2.72 5.75 26.01
C GLN A 360 -2.30 6.52 27.26
N PRO A 361 -1.25 6.09 27.97
CA PRO A 361 -0.72 6.89 29.06
C PRO A 361 -0.33 8.27 28.50
N GLY A 362 -0.56 9.32 29.28
CA GLY A 362 -0.10 10.64 28.91
C GLY A 362 1.39 10.64 28.57
N PRO A 363 1.92 11.60 27.78
CA PRO A 363 3.32 11.59 27.34
C PRO A 363 4.36 11.55 28.49
N ASN A 364 3.93 11.80 29.73
CA ASN A 364 4.75 11.80 30.94
C ASN A 364 4.41 10.68 31.94
N GLU A 365 3.40 9.85 31.66
CA GLU A 365 3.04 8.73 32.52
C GLU A 365 3.92 7.54 32.16
N PHE A 366 4.92 7.28 33.01
CA PHE A 366 5.64 6.00 32.95
C PHE A 366 4.63 4.90 33.25
N THR A 367 4.48 3.94 32.33
CA THR A 367 3.74 2.71 32.63
C THR A 367 4.46 2.01 33.75
N ALA A 368 3.92 2.11 34.97
CA ALA A 368 4.36 1.29 36.08
C ALA A 368 4.37 -0.17 35.57
N GLN A 369 5.43 -0.91 35.86
CA GLN A 369 5.42 -2.35 35.62
C GLN A 369 4.24 -2.91 36.40
N HIS A 370 3.16 -3.27 35.69
CA HIS A 370 2.01 -3.87 36.33
C HIS A 370 2.49 -5.20 36.90
N GLY A 371 2.54 -5.32 38.23
CA GLY A 371 2.86 -6.55 38.94
C GLY A 371 1.71 -7.54 38.81
N GLY A 372 1.41 -7.97 37.58
CA GLY A 372 0.35 -8.91 37.31
C GLY A 372 0.68 -10.33 37.81
N PRO A 373 -0.26 -11.27 37.67
CA PRO A 373 -0.08 -12.63 38.13
C PRO A 373 1.22 -13.25 37.62
N CYS A 374 1.97 -13.89 38.53
CA CYS A 374 3.18 -14.62 38.20
C CYS A 374 2.85 -16.08 37.89
N PHE A 375 3.60 -16.67 36.96
CA PHE A 375 3.51 -18.08 36.60
C PHE A 375 4.90 -18.60 36.20
N GLU A 376 5.02 -19.91 36.04
CA GLU A 376 6.25 -20.55 35.58
C GLU A 376 6.00 -21.33 34.29
N VAL A 377 6.94 -21.23 33.36
CA VAL A 377 6.95 -21.92 32.08
C VAL A 377 8.16 -22.84 32.06
N LEU A 378 7.92 -24.14 32.02
CA LEU A 378 8.95 -25.17 31.93
C LEU A 378 8.86 -25.84 30.55
N ASP A 379 9.99 -26.16 29.96
CA ASP A 379 10.04 -26.93 28.71
C ASP A 379 10.20 -28.42 28.98
N TRP A 380 10.28 -29.18 27.88
CA TRP A 380 10.40 -30.63 27.92
C TRP A 380 11.66 -31.15 28.62
N THR A 381 12.68 -30.31 28.80
CA THR A 381 13.94 -30.68 29.48
C THR A 381 13.82 -30.66 30.99
N SER A 382 12.73 -30.10 31.54
CA SER A 382 12.51 -30.01 32.98
C SER A 382 12.13 -31.34 33.65
N ASP A 383 11.91 -32.40 32.86
CA ASP A 383 11.32 -33.68 33.27
C ASP A 383 9.93 -33.57 33.95
N THR A 384 9.35 -32.36 33.98
CA THR A 384 8.02 -32.12 34.56
C THR A 384 6.92 -32.04 33.52
N THR A 385 7.25 -31.86 32.23
CA THR A 385 6.27 -31.85 31.14
C THR A 385 5.77 -33.25 30.82
N ARG A 386 4.53 -33.35 30.33
CA ARG A 386 4.00 -34.62 29.83
C ARG A 386 4.62 -34.99 28.48
N VAL A 387 4.60 -36.29 28.17
CA VAL A 387 5.10 -36.89 26.91
C VAL A 387 4.35 -36.44 25.65
N ASP A 388 3.35 -35.58 25.76
CA ASP A 388 2.58 -35.04 24.63
C ASP A 388 2.57 -33.51 24.61
N SER A 389 3.35 -32.86 25.49
CA SER A 389 3.46 -31.41 25.64
C SER A 389 4.89 -30.94 25.45
N PHE A 390 5.08 -29.80 24.80
CA PHE A 390 6.40 -29.15 24.74
C PHE A 390 6.63 -28.25 25.96
N LEU A 391 5.58 -27.58 26.43
CA LEU A 391 5.62 -26.71 27.60
C LEU A 391 4.73 -27.23 28.73
N ARG A 392 5.10 -26.85 29.95
CA ARG A 392 4.24 -26.89 31.12
C ARG A 392 4.17 -25.49 31.70
N ILE A 393 2.95 -24.98 31.83
CA ILE A 393 2.67 -23.67 32.42
C ILE A 393 1.97 -23.91 33.75
N GLY A 394 2.40 -23.27 34.83
CA GLY A 394 1.82 -23.50 36.15
C GLY A 394 2.10 -22.38 37.15
N GLU A 395 1.63 -22.57 38.38
CA GLU A 395 1.91 -21.67 39.49
C GLU A 395 3.43 -21.65 39.79
N PRO A 396 4.00 -20.48 40.11
CA PRO A 396 5.42 -20.36 40.36
C PRO A 396 5.82 -21.16 41.61
N GLU A 397 7.05 -21.67 41.63
CA GLU A 397 7.70 -22.30 42.80
C GLU A 397 7.16 -23.67 43.22
N VAL A 398 5.97 -24.09 42.77
CA VAL A 398 5.40 -25.42 43.06
C VAL A 398 6.26 -26.57 42.51
N TRP A 399 6.85 -26.39 41.32
CA TRP A 399 7.57 -27.45 40.62
C TRP A 399 9.07 -27.48 40.93
N ARG A 400 9.65 -26.34 41.34
CA ARG A 400 11.07 -26.29 41.73
C ARG A 400 11.34 -27.06 43.00
N SER A 401 10.39 -27.13 43.93
CA SER A 401 10.54 -27.87 45.19
C SER A 401 10.67 -29.38 44.99
N VAL A 402 10.19 -29.93 43.86
CA VAL A 402 10.20 -31.37 43.57
C VAL A 402 11.54 -31.83 42.97
N ASN A 403 12.27 -30.95 42.27
CA ASN A 403 13.54 -31.29 41.59
C ASN A 403 14.81 -31.03 42.41
N VAL A 404 14.72 -30.63 43.69
CA VAL A 404 15.91 -30.39 44.53
C VAL A 404 16.60 -31.71 44.98
N ILE A 405 16.02 -32.89 44.71
CA ILE A 405 16.58 -34.18 45.18
C ILE A 405 17.43 -34.91 44.12
N PHE A 406 17.36 -34.56 42.83
CA PHE A 406 18.14 -35.28 41.79
C PHE A 406 19.11 -34.37 41.02
N THR A 407 20.39 -34.55 41.36
CA THR A 407 21.62 -34.27 40.60
C THR A 407 22.21 -32.84 40.57
N PRO A 408 23.50 -32.68 40.95
CA PRO A 408 24.30 -31.52 40.64
C PRO A 408 24.99 -31.73 39.28
N ILE A 409 24.42 -31.22 38.19
CA ILE A 409 25.10 -31.24 36.88
C ILE A 409 25.72 -29.87 36.60
N SER A 410 27.05 -29.93 36.54
CA SER A 410 28.05 -28.93 36.19
C SER A 410 27.64 -27.93 35.11
N ALA A 411 27.44 -26.67 35.51
CA ALA A 411 27.39 -25.50 34.63
C ALA A 411 28.81 -25.12 34.17
N LYS A 412 29.40 -25.93 33.28
CA LYS A 412 30.66 -25.60 32.59
C LYS A 412 30.63 -26.01 31.12
N HIS A 413 29.75 -25.44 30.29
CA HIS A 413 29.96 -25.52 28.84
C HIS A 413 29.13 -24.55 27.98
N ILE A 414 29.22 -23.23 28.16
CA ILE A 414 28.94 -22.28 27.06
C ILE A 414 29.90 -21.09 27.18
N GLN A 415 31.13 -21.27 26.74
CA GLN A 415 32.05 -20.20 26.36
C GLN A 415 32.87 -20.69 25.17
N GLN A 416 32.33 -20.52 23.96
CA GLN A 416 33.12 -20.67 22.73
C GLN A 416 32.80 -19.54 21.75
N SER A 417 33.82 -18.68 21.59
CA SER A 417 34.28 -18.06 20.35
C SER A 417 33.27 -17.31 19.46
N HIS A 418 33.03 -16.04 19.77
CA HIS A 418 32.71 -15.05 18.73
C HIS A 418 34.01 -14.44 18.18
N SER A 419 34.57 -15.08 17.15
CA SER A 419 35.45 -14.40 16.21
C SER A 419 34.62 -13.38 15.46
N ALA A 420 34.70 -12.11 15.88
CA ALA A 420 34.01 -10.97 15.29
C ALA A 420 34.51 -10.72 13.84
N ARG A 421 34.04 -11.53 12.89
CA ARG A 421 33.89 -11.07 11.51
C ARG A 421 32.98 -9.85 11.61
N MET A 422 33.49 -8.68 11.20
CA MET A 422 32.65 -7.51 10.93
C MET A 422 31.65 -7.88 9.83
N GLN A 423 30.57 -8.55 10.20
CA GLN A 423 29.38 -8.63 9.38
C GLN A 423 28.87 -7.19 9.32
N THR A 424 28.95 -6.59 8.14
CA THR A 424 28.25 -5.33 7.86
C THR A 424 26.79 -5.55 8.24
N THR A 425 26.35 -4.95 9.35
CA THR A 425 24.97 -5.05 9.81
C THR A 425 24.08 -4.53 8.70
N LEU A 426 23.18 -5.39 8.19
CA LEU A 426 22.18 -4.97 7.23
C LEU A 426 21.32 -3.88 7.88
N SER A 427 21.04 -2.82 7.13
CA SER A 427 19.99 -1.89 7.54
C SER A 427 18.64 -2.61 7.56
N VAL A 428 17.69 -2.10 8.35
CA VAL A 428 16.34 -2.67 8.48
C VAL A 428 15.65 -2.83 7.12
N ILE A 429 15.81 -1.84 6.23
CA ILE A 429 15.26 -1.87 4.87
C ILE A 429 15.94 -2.95 4.02
N GLU A 430 17.27 -3.08 4.10
CA GLU A 430 17.98 -4.16 3.40
C GLU A 430 17.49 -5.52 3.86
N HIS A 431 17.34 -5.71 5.18
CA HIS A 431 16.86 -6.98 5.73
C HIS A 431 15.46 -7.31 5.21
N ALA A 432 14.52 -6.38 5.34
CA ALA A 432 13.13 -6.56 4.88
C ALA A 432 13.05 -6.84 3.37
N LEU A 433 13.85 -6.16 2.55
CA LEU A 433 13.87 -6.38 1.09
C LEU A 433 14.57 -7.68 0.68
N LEU A 434 15.53 -8.17 1.47
CA LEU A 434 16.24 -9.42 1.19
C LEU A 434 15.47 -10.66 1.65
N GLU A 435 14.70 -10.55 2.74
CA GLU A 435 13.82 -11.62 3.22
C GLU A 435 12.48 -11.66 2.49
N GLY A 436 12.01 -10.51 1.99
CA GLY A 436 10.78 -10.40 1.23
C GLY A 436 10.84 -11.15 -0.10
N ASP A 437 9.69 -11.68 -0.54
CA ASP A 437 9.58 -12.33 -1.85
C ASP A 437 9.57 -11.30 -3.00
N VAL A 438 9.62 -11.79 -4.23
CA VAL A 438 9.59 -10.93 -5.42
C VAL A 438 8.34 -10.04 -5.45
N HIS A 439 7.18 -10.55 -5.03
CA HIS A 439 5.94 -9.76 -5.03
C HIS A 439 6.01 -8.62 -4.03
N PHE A 440 6.56 -8.85 -2.84
CA PHE A 440 6.80 -7.81 -1.84
C PHE A 440 7.72 -6.73 -2.38
N ILE A 441 8.84 -7.09 -3.01
CA ILE A 441 9.79 -6.12 -3.59
C ILE A 441 9.09 -5.26 -4.65
N LEU A 442 8.34 -5.90 -5.56
CA LEU A 442 7.61 -5.20 -6.61
C LEU A 442 6.53 -4.28 -6.02
N TYR A 443 5.75 -4.76 -5.05
CA TYR A 443 4.71 -3.98 -4.39
C TYR A 443 5.29 -2.80 -3.60
N PHE A 444 6.37 -3.04 -2.86
CA PHE A 444 7.07 -2.05 -2.05
C PHE A 444 7.49 -0.85 -2.92
N PHE A 445 8.19 -1.09 -4.03
CA PHE A 445 8.64 -0.01 -4.89
C PHE A 445 7.56 0.59 -5.78
N ASP A 446 6.49 -0.13 -6.10
CA ASP A 446 5.34 0.46 -6.82
C ASP A 446 4.69 1.60 -6.04
N GLN A 447 4.79 1.60 -4.71
CA GLN A 447 4.31 2.69 -3.86
C GLN A 447 5.25 3.91 -3.80
N TRP A 448 6.46 3.79 -4.34
CA TRP A 448 7.49 4.83 -4.27
C TRP A 448 7.57 5.60 -5.56
N GLU A 449 7.89 6.89 -5.51
CA GLU A 449 8.17 7.66 -6.71
C GLU A 449 9.47 7.19 -7.36
N PRO A 450 9.59 7.20 -8.70
CA PRO A 450 10.80 6.74 -9.38
C PRO A 450 12.07 7.37 -8.82
N GLN A 451 12.03 8.68 -8.53
CA GLN A 451 13.12 9.42 -7.91
C GLN A 451 13.59 8.80 -6.58
N GLU A 452 12.65 8.46 -5.69
CA GLU A 452 12.95 7.91 -4.37
C GLU A 452 13.62 6.53 -4.47
N ILE A 453 13.20 5.73 -5.45
CA ILE A 453 13.75 4.40 -5.73
C ILE A 453 15.23 4.51 -6.12
N PHE A 454 15.59 5.44 -7.00
CA PHE A 454 16.99 5.62 -7.41
C PHE A 454 17.86 6.28 -6.33
N ILE A 455 17.28 7.15 -5.50
CA ILE A 455 17.98 7.65 -4.31
C ILE A 455 18.27 6.48 -3.35
N MET A 456 17.35 5.54 -3.21
CA MET A 456 17.58 4.36 -2.38
C MET A 456 18.67 3.46 -2.97
N ALA A 457 18.72 3.30 -4.30
CA ALA A 457 19.78 2.56 -4.99
C ALA A 457 21.18 3.15 -4.76
N SER A 458 21.31 4.47 -4.57
CA SER A 458 22.61 5.12 -4.37
C SER A 458 23.16 4.95 -2.94
N THR A 459 22.35 4.45 -2.01
CA THR A 459 22.77 4.31 -0.60
C THR A 459 23.77 3.18 -0.39
N ASN A 460 23.60 2.03 -1.05
CA ASN A 460 24.55 0.92 -1.04
C ASN A 460 24.37 -0.04 -2.22
N LYS A 461 25.40 -0.87 -2.47
CA LYS A 461 25.42 -1.82 -3.61
C LYS A 461 24.32 -2.87 -3.57
N ARG A 462 23.87 -3.33 -2.39
CA ARG A 462 22.81 -4.34 -2.27
C ARG A 462 21.46 -3.75 -2.68
N LEU A 463 21.12 -2.59 -2.14
CA LEU A 463 19.92 -1.84 -2.54
C LEU A 463 19.98 -1.44 -4.02
N ALA A 464 21.16 -1.10 -4.54
CA ALA A 464 21.34 -0.88 -5.97
C ALA A 464 20.94 -2.11 -6.81
N ASN A 465 21.38 -3.31 -6.41
CA ASN A 465 21.03 -4.55 -7.11
C ASN A 465 19.53 -4.89 -7.01
N ILE A 466 18.93 -4.69 -5.84
CA ILE A 466 17.49 -4.91 -5.62
C ILE A 466 16.67 -3.94 -6.48
N VAL A 467 17.06 -2.67 -6.51
CA VAL A 467 16.43 -1.66 -7.38
C VAL A 467 16.65 -1.99 -8.85
N GLN A 468 17.84 -2.45 -9.24
CA GLN A 468 18.11 -2.89 -10.61
C GLN A 468 17.17 -4.01 -11.03
N TYR A 469 16.96 -5.00 -10.16
CA TYR A 469 16.00 -6.07 -10.38
C TYR A 469 14.57 -5.53 -10.53
N TYR A 470 14.14 -4.63 -9.64
CA TYR A 470 12.83 -3.98 -9.73
C TYR A 470 12.64 -3.22 -11.05
N VAL A 471 13.62 -2.39 -11.42
CA VAL A 471 13.67 -1.62 -12.68
C VAL A 471 13.56 -2.56 -13.87
N HIS A 472 14.32 -3.65 -13.87
CA HIS A 472 14.28 -4.64 -14.95
C HIS A 472 12.93 -5.35 -15.02
N LYS A 473 12.20 -5.52 -13.92
CA LYS A 473 10.86 -6.13 -13.96
C LYS A 473 9.75 -5.16 -14.36
N ARG A 474 9.82 -3.89 -13.94
CA ARG A 474 8.75 -2.90 -14.19
C ARG A 474 8.95 -2.10 -15.48
N TRP A 475 10.19 -1.85 -15.85
CA TRP A 475 10.56 -1.02 -16.99
C TRP A 475 11.32 -1.82 -18.06
N ASN A 476 10.86 -3.05 -18.35
CA ASN A 476 11.37 -3.82 -19.48
C ASN A 476 10.65 -3.42 -20.77
N VAL A 477 11.38 -2.77 -21.69
CA VAL A 477 10.87 -2.33 -22.99
C VAL A 477 10.52 -3.53 -23.88
N GLU A 478 11.32 -4.59 -23.85
CA GLU A 478 11.09 -5.78 -24.66
C GLU A 478 9.85 -6.53 -24.19
N ASP A 479 9.67 -6.72 -22.87
CA ASP A 479 8.44 -7.30 -22.32
C ASP A 479 7.22 -6.41 -22.60
N PHE A 480 7.38 -5.09 -22.55
CA PHE A 480 6.32 -4.13 -22.88
C PHE A 480 5.83 -4.32 -24.32
N ILE A 481 6.76 -4.39 -25.29
CA ILE A 481 6.43 -4.61 -26.69
C ILE A 481 5.96 -6.06 -26.93
N GLY A 482 6.52 -7.04 -26.23
CA GLY A 482 6.16 -8.46 -26.30
C GLY A 482 4.71 -8.77 -25.89
N LYS A 483 4.07 -7.85 -25.14
CA LYS A 483 2.63 -7.91 -24.86
C LYS A 483 1.77 -7.70 -26.11
N VAL A 484 2.31 -7.04 -27.14
CA VAL A 484 1.61 -6.74 -28.40
C VAL A 484 2.18 -7.57 -29.54
N PHE A 485 3.50 -7.56 -29.72
CA PHE A 485 4.20 -8.26 -30.80
C PHE A 485 4.74 -9.62 -30.33
N SER A 486 4.76 -10.60 -31.23
CA SER A 486 5.36 -11.92 -30.97
C SER A 486 6.88 -11.85 -31.05
N ARG A 487 7.41 -11.01 -31.96
CA ARG A 487 8.84 -10.69 -32.09
C ARG A 487 9.13 -9.23 -31.72
N PRO A 488 9.21 -8.88 -30.43
CA PRO A 488 9.45 -7.49 -30.01
C PRO A 488 10.76 -6.92 -30.57
N GLY A 489 11.82 -7.73 -30.67
CA GLY A 489 13.10 -7.32 -31.25
C GLY A 489 13.01 -6.84 -32.71
N ALA A 490 12.18 -7.50 -33.54
CA ALA A 490 12.02 -7.12 -34.95
C ALA A 490 11.37 -5.74 -35.12
N LEU A 491 10.37 -5.43 -34.29
CA LEU A 491 9.79 -4.08 -34.24
C LEU A 491 10.83 -3.07 -33.78
N LEU A 492 11.51 -3.34 -32.66
CA LEU A 492 12.44 -2.39 -32.06
C LEU A 492 13.63 -2.10 -32.98
N GLU A 493 14.13 -3.10 -33.71
CA GLU A 493 15.16 -2.94 -34.74
C GLU A 493 14.67 -2.10 -35.92
N LEU A 494 13.45 -2.37 -36.42
CA LEU A 494 12.87 -1.56 -37.50
C LEU A 494 12.71 -0.09 -37.08
N LEU A 495 12.21 0.17 -35.87
CA LEU A 495 12.03 1.53 -35.36
C LEU A 495 13.38 2.25 -35.16
N ASP A 496 14.42 1.54 -34.70
CA ASP A 496 15.78 2.07 -34.56
C ASP A 496 16.40 2.44 -35.92
N CYS A 497 16.28 1.57 -36.92
CA CYS A 497 16.81 1.80 -38.26
C CYS A 497 16.08 2.92 -39.02
N GLU A 498 14.80 3.11 -38.75
CA GLU A 498 13.92 3.97 -39.55
C GLU A 498 13.44 5.24 -38.81
N ASN A 499 13.98 5.51 -37.62
CA ASN A 499 13.55 6.59 -36.72
C ASN A 499 12.05 6.54 -36.35
N GLY A 500 11.48 5.34 -36.24
CA GLY A 500 10.12 5.15 -35.76
C GLY A 500 10.03 5.32 -34.24
N VAL A 501 8.84 5.66 -33.76
CA VAL A 501 8.62 6.00 -32.34
C VAL A 501 7.34 5.33 -31.82
N VAL A 502 7.41 4.64 -30.69
CA VAL A 502 6.22 4.21 -29.93
C VAL A 502 5.87 5.29 -28.92
N PHE A 503 4.59 5.65 -28.79
CA PHE A 503 4.17 6.75 -27.91
C PHE A 503 2.75 6.54 -27.34
N GLY A 504 2.25 7.56 -26.65
CA GLY A 504 0.84 7.64 -26.25
C GLY A 504 0.51 6.94 -24.93
N PRO A 505 -0.78 6.61 -24.70
CA PRO A 505 -1.29 6.07 -23.44
C PRO A 505 -0.55 4.86 -22.89
N ALA A 506 -0.19 3.91 -23.76
CA ALA A 506 0.50 2.69 -23.33
C ALA A 506 1.91 2.99 -22.79
N VAL A 507 2.64 3.89 -23.46
CA VAL A 507 3.99 4.32 -23.04
C VAL A 507 3.92 5.16 -21.78
N PHE A 508 2.91 6.02 -21.63
CA PHE A 508 2.68 6.75 -20.38
C PHE A 508 2.54 5.78 -19.19
N LYS A 509 1.64 4.81 -19.32
CA LYS A 509 1.37 3.80 -18.28
C LYS A 509 2.59 2.91 -18.01
N PHE A 510 3.47 2.71 -19.00
CA PHE A 510 4.75 2.03 -18.80
C PHE A 510 5.65 2.82 -17.84
N PHE A 511 5.85 4.11 -18.07
CA PHE A 511 6.63 4.95 -17.15
C PHE A 511 5.98 5.05 -15.76
N ASP A 512 4.67 5.22 -15.71
CA ASP A 512 3.91 5.33 -14.46
C ASP A 512 3.73 3.99 -13.73
N ARG A 513 4.12 2.87 -14.34
CA ARG A 513 3.99 1.49 -13.83
C ARG A 513 2.54 1.03 -13.60
N THR A 514 1.58 1.62 -14.29
CA THR A 514 0.15 1.31 -14.18
C THR A 514 -0.36 0.38 -15.28
N LEU A 515 0.56 -0.18 -16.10
CA LEU A 515 0.22 -1.04 -17.24
C LEU A 515 -0.13 -2.47 -16.80
N ASN A 516 -1.36 -2.64 -16.29
CA ASN A 516 -1.86 -3.94 -15.82
C ASN A 516 -2.54 -4.79 -16.91
N ARG A 517 -2.88 -4.20 -18.07
CA ARG A 517 -3.57 -4.88 -19.19
C ARG A 517 -2.93 -4.51 -20.52
N PRO A 518 -3.00 -5.41 -21.53
CA PRO A 518 -2.58 -5.07 -22.89
C PRO A 518 -3.40 -3.86 -23.34
N SER A 519 -2.71 -2.76 -23.58
CA SER A 519 -3.27 -1.53 -24.12
C SER A 519 -2.92 -1.47 -25.60
N ILE A 520 -3.75 -0.80 -26.40
CA ILE A 520 -3.42 -0.49 -27.79
C ILE A 520 -2.13 0.35 -27.77
N VAL A 521 -1.16 -0.04 -28.58
CA VAL A 521 0.13 0.66 -28.69
C VAL A 521 0.09 1.61 -29.87
N ASP A 522 0.39 2.89 -29.65
CA ASP A 522 0.46 3.89 -30.71
C ASP A 522 1.89 3.96 -31.26
N VAL A 523 2.03 3.83 -32.58
CA VAL A 523 3.31 3.85 -33.28
C VAL A 523 3.28 4.96 -34.31
N CYS A 524 4.28 5.83 -34.29
CA CYS A 524 4.48 6.93 -35.22
C CYS A 524 5.68 6.61 -36.13
N ILE A 525 5.47 6.63 -37.45
CA ILE A 525 6.52 6.40 -38.44
C ILE A 525 6.52 7.49 -39.52
N HIS A 526 7.66 7.67 -40.16
CA HIS A 526 7.73 8.50 -41.36
C HIS A 526 7.09 7.75 -42.55
N GLY A 527 6.45 8.46 -43.48
CA GLY A 527 5.80 7.85 -44.65
C GLY A 527 6.70 6.92 -45.48
N ARG A 528 8.01 7.19 -45.54
CA ARG A 528 9.02 6.35 -46.21
C ARG A 528 9.17 4.93 -45.63
N THR A 529 8.80 4.76 -44.36
CA THR A 529 8.96 3.52 -43.59
C THR A 529 7.72 2.63 -43.68
N LEU A 530 6.63 3.15 -44.24
CA LEU A 530 5.32 2.52 -44.27
C LEU A 530 5.37 1.09 -44.82
N GLU A 531 5.99 0.87 -45.98
CA GLU A 531 6.00 -0.45 -46.62
C GLU A 531 6.67 -1.52 -45.74
N LYS A 532 7.82 -1.18 -45.13
CA LYS A 532 8.53 -2.08 -44.22
C LYS A 532 7.70 -2.38 -42.97
N PHE A 533 7.01 -1.36 -42.45
CA PHE A 533 6.17 -1.51 -41.26
C PHE A 533 4.93 -2.35 -41.53
N LEU A 534 4.23 -2.12 -42.64
CA LEU A 534 3.06 -2.93 -43.05
C LEU A 534 3.47 -4.39 -43.27
N ARG A 535 4.63 -4.64 -43.89
CA ARG A 535 5.19 -5.99 -44.03
C ARG A 535 5.39 -6.66 -42.67
N LEU A 536 6.00 -5.96 -41.71
CA LEU A 536 6.16 -6.47 -40.34
C LEU A 536 4.81 -6.77 -39.67
N LEU A 537 3.82 -5.90 -39.81
CA LEU A 537 2.47 -6.11 -39.28
C LEU A 537 1.83 -7.37 -39.88
N CYS A 538 1.92 -7.55 -41.20
CA CYS A 538 1.41 -8.75 -41.88
C CYS A 538 2.12 -10.02 -41.41
N GLU A 539 3.45 -10.01 -41.30
CA GLU A 539 4.22 -11.15 -40.78
C GLU A 539 3.86 -11.49 -39.32
N GLU A 540 3.53 -10.48 -38.52
CA GLU A 540 3.03 -10.66 -37.16
C GLU A 540 1.55 -11.04 -37.13
N GLY A 541 0.84 -11.09 -38.26
CA GLY A 541 -0.58 -11.45 -38.33
C GLY A 541 -1.52 -10.35 -37.82
N PHE A 542 -1.12 -9.09 -37.90
CA PHE A 542 -2.02 -7.97 -37.70
C PHE A 542 -2.85 -7.71 -38.95
N GLU A 543 -4.13 -7.47 -38.74
CA GLU A 543 -5.08 -7.09 -39.79
C GLU A 543 -5.56 -5.67 -39.53
N LEU A 544 -5.91 -4.96 -40.61
CA LEU A 544 -6.51 -3.63 -40.48
C LEU A 544 -7.90 -3.77 -39.85
N ALA A 545 -8.09 -3.21 -38.65
CA ALA A 545 -9.39 -3.18 -38.00
C ALA A 545 -10.26 -2.18 -38.79
N SER A 546 -11.25 -2.68 -39.53
CA SER A 546 -12.08 -1.97 -40.51
C SER A 546 -12.32 -0.49 -40.16
N TYR A 547 -11.43 0.36 -40.66
CA TYR A 547 -11.59 1.81 -40.64
C TYR A 547 -12.56 2.12 -41.78
N ASN A 548 -13.65 2.85 -41.50
CA ASN A 548 -14.69 3.28 -42.46
C ASN A 548 -14.66 2.51 -43.79
N LYS A 549 -15.56 1.50 -43.98
CA LYS A 549 -15.69 0.53 -45.10
C LYS A 549 -15.30 0.95 -46.56
N LYS A 550 -14.94 2.20 -46.80
CA LYS A 550 -14.47 2.79 -48.05
C LYS A 550 -13.02 2.49 -48.42
N THR A 551 -12.12 2.11 -47.49
CA THR A 551 -10.71 1.83 -47.85
C THR A 551 -10.30 0.39 -47.48
N GLU A 552 -10.17 -0.45 -48.51
CA GLU A 552 -9.68 -1.84 -48.37
C GLU A 552 -8.15 -1.91 -48.27
N ASP A 553 -7.43 -0.87 -48.73
CA ASP A 553 -5.96 -0.84 -48.73
C ASP A 553 -5.40 0.51 -48.22
N VAL A 554 -4.78 0.45 -47.03
CA VAL A 554 -4.10 1.58 -46.38
C VAL A 554 -2.91 2.05 -47.19
N ALA A 555 -2.15 1.15 -47.81
CA ALA A 555 -1.00 1.51 -48.63
C ALA A 555 -1.45 2.33 -49.85
N TYR A 556 -2.56 1.94 -50.47
CA TYR A 556 -3.17 2.70 -51.57
C TYR A 556 -3.65 4.08 -51.11
N GLU A 557 -4.40 4.19 -50.00
CA GLU A 557 -4.91 5.47 -49.48
C GLU A 557 -3.76 6.47 -49.18
N ILE A 558 -2.67 5.98 -48.61
CA ILE A 558 -1.51 6.81 -48.27
C ILE A 558 -0.70 7.14 -49.52
N SER A 559 -0.53 6.19 -50.44
CA SER A 559 0.11 6.43 -51.74
C SER A 559 -0.66 7.47 -52.56
N GLU A 560 -1.99 7.40 -52.56
CA GLU A 560 -2.87 8.38 -53.19
C GLU A 560 -2.78 9.75 -52.51
N SER A 561 -2.74 9.77 -51.17
CA SER A 561 -2.54 11.02 -50.42
C SER A 561 -1.17 11.65 -50.73
N LEU A 562 -0.12 10.84 -50.79
CA LEU A 562 1.24 11.24 -51.15
C LEU A 562 1.31 11.79 -52.58
N SER A 563 0.64 11.15 -53.55
CA SER A 563 0.67 11.55 -54.96
C SER A 563 -0.09 12.85 -55.22
N ARG A 564 -1.15 13.12 -54.47
CA ARG A 564 -1.89 14.39 -54.52
C ARG A 564 -1.14 15.57 -53.89
N MET A 565 -0.07 15.30 -53.14
CA MET A 565 0.69 16.34 -52.45
C MET A 565 1.80 16.91 -53.34
N HIS A 566 1.89 18.23 -53.41
CA HIS A 566 2.97 18.90 -54.13
C HIS A 566 4.35 18.53 -53.55
N SER A 567 5.32 18.29 -54.43
CA SER A 567 6.68 17.86 -54.07
C SER A 567 7.42 18.77 -53.08
N TYR A 568 7.08 20.07 -53.03
CA TYR A 568 7.66 20.99 -52.04
C TYR A 568 7.15 20.75 -50.61
N LYS A 569 5.97 20.14 -50.43
CA LYS A 569 5.44 19.70 -49.11
C LYS A 569 5.97 18.35 -48.65
N LEU A 570 6.65 17.62 -49.55
CA LEU A 570 7.28 16.32 -49.28
C LEU A 570 8.74 16.46 -48.84
N LYS A 571 9.37 17.63 -49.06
CA LYS A 571 10.76 17.86 -48.65
C LYS A 571 10.83 18.13 -47.15
N SER A 572 11.23 17.10 -46.40
CA SER A 572 11.58 17.12 -44.97
C SER A 572 12.86 17.94 -44.68
N SER A 573 13.01 19.14 -45.24
CA SER A 573 14.03 20.08 -44.75
C SER A 573 13.43 20.79 -43.54
N GLY A 574 13.97 20.52 -42.35
CA GLY A 574 13.42 20.91 -41.04
C GLY A 574 13.03 22.39 -40.88
N GLU A 575 13.45 23.27 -41.78
CA GLU A 575 13.17 24.71 -41.79
C GLU A 575 11.82 25.10 -42.44
N ARG A 576 11.15 24.20 -43.18
CA ARG A 576 9.99 24.56 -44.04
C ARG A 576 8.62 24.04 -43.59
N ASN A 577 8.57 23.17 -42.57
CA ASN A 577 7.31 22.70 -41.97
C ASN A 577 6.88 23.63 -40.82
N GLN A 578 6.66 24.90 -41.16
CA GLN A 578 6.29 25.93 -40.20
C GLN A 578 4.87 25.75 -39.64
N SER A 579 3.99 25.04 -40.35
CA SER A 579 2.60 24.85 -39.93
C SER A 579 2.37 23.52 -39.20
N GLU A 580 1.52 23.52 -38.17
CA GLU A 580 1.07 22.29 -37.49
C GLU A 580 0.41 21.30 -38.45
N ALA A 581 -0.26 21.77 -39.51
CA ALA A 581 -0.82 20.92 -40.55
C ALA A 581 0.25 20.06 -41.26
N ASP A 582 1.50 20.51 -41.25
CA ASP A 582 2.66 19.74 -41.74
C ASP A 582 3.20 18.70 -40.78
N ARG A 583 2.84 18.81 -39.50
CA ARG A 583 3.21 17.89 -38.42
C ARG A 583 2.08 16.93 -38.03
N ALA A 584 0.87 17.20 -38.49
CA ALA A 584 -0.27 16.32 -38.29
C ALA A 584 -0.01 14.95 -38.93
N ALA A 585 -0.29 13.89 -38.18
CA ALA A 585 -0.23 12.53 -38.68
C ALA A 585 -1.41 12.24 -39.62
N TRP A 586 -1.16 11.43 -40.65
CA TRP A 586 -2.21 10.65 -41.31
C TRP A 586 -2.57 9.47 -40.39
N GLY A 587 -3.85 9.31 -40.12
CA GLY A 587 -4.38 8.34 -39.17
C GLY A 587 -4.97 8.97 -37.89
N PRO A 588 -5.15 8.18 -36.82
CA PRO A 588 -4.61 6.83 -36.62
C PRO A 588 -5.28 5.75 -37.49
N TYR A 589 -4.49 4.82 -38.03
CA TYR A 589 -4.96 3.56 -38.62
C TYR A 589 -4.90 2.46 -37.55
N GLU A 590 -6.04 1.84 -37.22
CA GLU A 590 -6.09 0.80 -36.18
C GLU A 590 -5.88 -0.59 -36.79
N PHE A 591 -4.89 -1.32 -36.28
CA PHE A 591 -4.62 -2.72 -36.62
C PHE A 591 -4.92 -3.60 -35.41
N SER A 592 -5.49 -4.77 -35.64
CA SER A 592 -5.80 -5.74 -34.58
C SER A 592 -5.32 -7.13 -34.93
N LYS A 593 -4.90 -7.87 -33.91
CA LYS A 593 -4.58 -9.30 -33.99
C LYS A 593 -5.33 -10.02 -32.88
N HIS A 594 -5.98 -11.13 -33.21
CA HIS A 594 -6.66 -11.98 -32.23
C HIS A 594 -5.73 -13.13 -31.81
N ILE A 595 -5.42 -13.22 -30.51
CA ILE A 595 -4.66 -14.33 -29.93
C ILE A 595 -5.39 -14.79 -28.66
N ASN A 596 -5.82 -16.06 -28.60
CA ASN A 596 -6.44 -16.67 -27.42
C ASN A 596 -7.56 -15.80 -26.81
N ASP A 597 -8.54 -15.40 -27.63
CA ASP A 597 -9.66 -14.50 -27.27
C ASP A 597 -9.29 -13.09 -26.79
N LYS A 598 -8.01 -12.71 -26.85
CA LYS A 598 -7.56 -11.36 -26.54
C LYS A 598 -7.22 -10.63 -27.84
N SER A 599 -7.84 -9.48 -28.06
CA SER A 599 -7.44 -8.56 -29.12
C SER A 599 -6.21 -7.77 -28.67
N ARG A 600 -5.17 -7.80 -29.49
CA ARG A 600 -4.01 -6.90 -29.39
C ARG A 600 -4.17 -5.86 -30.48
N GLY A 601 -3.97 -4.59 -30.14
CA GLY A 601 -4.19 -3.49 -31.07
C GLY A 601 -2.97 -2.60 -31.23
N ILE A 602 -2.80 -2.07 -32.44
CA ILE A 602 -1.81 -1.05 -32.77
C ILE A 602 -2.54 0.12 -33.42
N ARG A 603 -2.17 1.35 -33.09
CA ARG A 603 -2.56 2.53 -33.88
C ARG A 603 -1.34 3.07 -34.61
N LEU A 604 -1.40 3.04 -35.94
CA LEU A 604 -0.35 3.56 -36.78
C LEU A 604 -0.63 5.02 -37.13
N HIS A 605 0.32 5.88 -36.80
CA HIS A 605 0.37 7.30 -37.15
C HIS A 605 1.48 7.50 -38.16
N ILE A 606 1.17 8.18 -39.26
CA ILE A 606 2.11 8.35 -40.36
C ILE A 606 2.35 9.82 -40.56
N VAL A 607 3.59 10.25 -40.37
CA VAL A 607 3.95 11.67 -40.42
C VAL A 607 4.86 11.97 -41.61
N ARG A 608 4.82 13.24 -42.02
CA ARG A 608 5.70 13.80 -43.06
C ARG A 608 7.01 14.36 -42.51
N CYS A 609 7.08 14.51 -41.19
CA CYS A 609 8.28 14.98 -40.49
C CYS A 609 8.91 13.81 -39.73
N GLU A 610 10.08 14.03 -39.15
CA GLU A 610 10.67 13.06 -38.23
C GLU A 610 9.69 12.79 -37.06
N PRO A 611 9.34 11.51 -36.75
CA PRO A 611 8.30 11.15 -35.79
C PRO A 611 8.38 11.83 -34.42
N TYR A 612 9.57 12.05 -33.88
CA TYR A 612 9.73 12.75 -32.60
C TYR A 612 9.16 14.19 -32.62
N ARG A 613 9.17 14.86 -33.77
CA ARG A 613 8.63 16.23 -33.91
C ARG A 613 7.12 16.26 -33.73
N HIS A 614 6.43 15.21 -34.17
CA HIS A 614 5.01 15.03 -33.91
C HIS A 614 4.74 14.78 -32.42
N ILE A 615 5.60 14.01 -31.75
CA ILE A 615 5.49 13.79 -30.29
C ILE A 615 5.66 15.09 -29.51
N LEU A 616 6.63 15.93 -29.92
CA LEU A 616 6.85 17.23 -29.29
C LEU A 616 5.68 18.20 -29.49
N SER A 617 4.82 18.01 -30.50
CA SER A 617 3.62 18.84 -30.72
C SER A 617 2.37 18.34 -29.98
N LEU A 618 2.47 17.29 -29.16
CA LEU A 618 1.34 16.80 -28.38
C LEU A 618 0.90 17.80 -27.31
N TYR A 619 -0.37 17.68 -26.89
CA TYR A 619 -1.06 18.67 -26.05
C TYR A 619 -0.37 18.93 -24.70
N SER A 620 0.27 17.94 -24.09
CA SER A 620 0.81 18.06 -22.74
C SER A 620 2.15 17.33 -22.60
N THR A 621 3.00 17.79 -21.68
CA THR A 621 4.30 17.15 -21.39
C THR A 621 4.16 15.68 -20.98
N GLY A 622 3.05 15.33 -20.30
CA GLY A 622 2.75 13.95 -19.96
C GLY A 622 2.57 13.07 -21.19
N LEU A 623 2.10 13.58 -22.32
CA LEU A 623 1.94 12.79 -23.54
C LEU A 623 3.23 12.63 -24.36
N MET A 624 4.31 13.31 -23.99
CA MET A 624 5.56 13.36 -24.76
C MET A 624 6.56 12.24 -24.38
N ASN A 625 6.07 11.18 -23.73
CA ASN A 625 6.85 9.99 -23.43
C ASN A 625 6.89 9.08 -24.65
N MET A 626 8.06 8.51 -24.94
CA MET A 626 8.27 7.75 -26.17
C MET A 626 9.22 6.57 -25.99
N ILE A 627 9.18 5.59 -26.90
CA ILE A 627 10.17 4.53 -27.02
C ILE A 627 10.74 4.60 -28.44
N ALA A 628 12.03 4.87 -28.54
CA ALA A 628 12.76 5.09 -29.79
C ALA A 628 14.25 4.83 -29.56
N TRP A 629 15.02 4.57 -30.61
CA TRP A 629 16.48 4.36 -30.52
C TRP A 629 16.91 3.33 -29.47
N LYS A 630 16.15 2.22 -29.37
CA LYS A 630 16.35 1.14 -28.37
C LYS A 630 16.31 1.61 -26.90
N GLN A 631 15.53 2.65 -26.62
CA GLN A 631 15.33 3.16 -25.27
C GLN A 631 13.93 3.75 -25.07
N ALA A 632 13.39 3.68 -23.86
CA ALA A 632 12.24 4.48 -23.46
C ALA A 632 12.73 5.82 -22.91
N ILE A 633 12.11 6.92 -23.33
CA ILE A 633 12.49 8.29 -23.03
C ILE A 633 11.28 9.05 -22.49
N SER A 634 11.42 9.62 -21.29
CA SER A 634 10.54 10.67 -20.78
C SER A 634 11.29 12.01 -20.81
N LEU A 635 10.74 13.00 -21.49
CA LEU A 635 11.36 14.33 -21.65
C LEU A 635 11.18 15.25 -20.44
N PHE A 636 10.11 15.01 -19.67
CA PHE A 636 9.71 15.81 -18.50
C PHE A 636 9.40 14.91 -17.29
N PRO A 637 10.34 14.03 -16.88
CA PRO A 637 10.08 13.03 -15.86
C PRO A 637 9.89 13.64 -14.46
N LYS A 638 10.61 14.73 -14.13
CA LYS A 638 10.49 15.35 -12.80
C LYS A 638 9.13 15.99 -12.67
N SER A 639 8.73 16.80 -13.64
CA SER A 639 7.39 17.40 -13.64
C SER A 639 6.30 16.31 -13.63
N THR A 640 6.37 15.36 -14.56
CA THR A 640 5.29 14.39 -14.79
C THR A 640 5.18 13.34 -13.69
N PHE A 641 6.28 12.70 -13.29
CA PHE A 641 6.25 11.52 -12.43
C PHE A 641 6.66 11.80 -10.98
N SER A 642 7.54 12.77 -10.72
CA SER A 642 7.85 13.19 -9.34
C SER A 642 6.84 14.21 -8.81
N TYR A 643 6.61 15.30 -9.55
CA TYR A 643 5.71 16.37 -9.09
C TYR A 643 4.25 16.16 -9.45
N ARG A 644 3.92 15.08 -10.18
CA ARG A 644 2.57 14.76 -10.65
C ARG A 644 1.93 15.96 -11.37
N ARG A 645 2.70 16.60 -12.26
CA ARG A 645 2.28 17.76 -13.05
C ARG A 645 2.55 17.55 -14.52
N SER A 646 1.55 17.88 -15.34
CA SER A 646 1.70 17.89 -16.78
C SER A 646 1.38 19.27 -17.33
N PHE A 647 2.32 19.88 -18.02
CA PHE A 647 2.16 21.23 -18.54
C PHE A 647 1.56 21.19 -19.95
N VAL A 648 0.54 22.01 -20.19
CA VAL A 648 -0.07 22.16 -21.52
C VAL A 648 0.93 22.86 -22.44
N SER A 649 1.22 22.21 -23.56
CA SER A 649 2.05 22.76 -24.64
C SER A 649 1.24 22.92 -25.93
N ALA A 650 0.34 23.89 -25.94
CA ALA A 650 -0.37 24.27 -27.16
C ALA A 650 0.57 25.06 -28.08
N GLN A 651 1.03 24.43 -29.17
CA GLN A 651 1.95 25.07 -30.12
C GLN A 651 1.21 25.93 -31.16
N ASP A 652 0.03 25.53 -31.66
CA ASP A 652 -0.78 26.29 -32.62
C ASP A 652 -2.30 26.32 -32.33
N ALA A 653 -3.02 27.34 -32.84
CA ALA A 653 -4.47 27.56 -32.67
C ALA A 653 -5.26 26.95 -33.83
N THR A 654 -4.80 25.82 -34.35
CA THR A 654 -5.43 25.21 -35.50
C THR A 654 -6.66 24.44 -35.02
N LEU A 655 -7.84 24.89 -35.46
CA LEU A 655 -9.15 24.21 -35.31
C LEU A 655 -9.20 22.78 -35.93
N ALA A 656 -8.09 22.24 -36.41
CA ALA A 656 -7.99 20.89 -36.96
C ALA A 656 -7.90 19.88 -35.80
N LYS A 657 -9.04 19.35 -35.34
CA LYS A 657 -9.82 18.19 -35.83
C LYS A 657 -9.54 16.92 -35.03
N GLN A 658 -10.51 16.55 -34.18
CA GLN A 658 -10.93 15.22 -33.69
C GLN A 658 -9.92 14.21 -33.09
N SER A 659 -8.67 14.14 -33.53
CA SER A 659 -7.70 13.16 -33.01
C SER A 659 -7.02 13.65 -31.73
N TYR A 660 -6.69 14.95 -31.64
CA TYR A 660 -6.17 15.55 -30.40
C TYR A 660 -7.18 15.47 -29.26
N SER A 661 -8.48 15.54 -29.54
CA SER A 661 -9.49 15.38 -28.50
C SER A 661 -9.42 14.00 -27.86
N ARG A 662 -9.10 12.92 -28.59
CA ARG A 662 -9.06 11.58 -27.99
C ARG A 662 -7.89 11.41 -27.01
N TYR A 663 -6.67 11.84 -27.36
CA TYR A 663 -5.53 11.77 -26.44
C TYR A 663 -5.68 12.74 -25.28
N LYS A 664 -6.19 13.95 -25.54
CA LYS A 664 -6.50 14.92 -24.50
C LYS A 664 -7.54 14.37 -23.53
N THR A 665 -8.70 13.92 -24.02
CA THR A 665 -9.77 13.34 -23.19
C THR A 665 -9.24 12.16 -22.38
N TRP A 666 -8.53 11.23 -23.02
CA TRP A 666 -7.92 10.11 -22.31
C TRP A 666 -6.96 10.57 -21.21
N PHE A 667 -6.08 11.54 -21.51
CA PHE A 667 -5.08 12.01 -20.56
C PHE A 667 -5.71 12.82 -19.44
N ASP A 668 -6.73 13.63 -19.70
CA ASP A 668 -7.48 14.36 -18.69
C ASP A 668 -8.17 13.39 -17.71
N GLU A 669 -8.83 12.34 -18.24
CA GLU A 669 -9.44 11.28 -17.44
C GLU A 669 -8.39 10.53 -16.60
N TYR A 670 -7.27 10.15 -17.22
CA TYR A 670 -6.18 9.46 -16.55
C TYR A 670 -5.55 10.34 -15.46
N ALA A 671 -5.29 11.61 -15.77
CA ALA A 671 -4.68 12.57 -14.86
C ALA A 671 -5.56 12.80 -13.64
N ALA A 672 -6.87 12.95 -13.83
CA ALA A 672 -7.83 13.03 -12.73
C ALA A 672 -7.79 11.78 -11.84
N PHE A 673 -7.76 10.59 -12.44
CA PHE A 673 -7.66 9.31 -11.71
C PHE A 673 -6.32 9.15 -10.96
N ALA A 674 -5.20 9.51 -11.61
CA ALA A 674 -3.85 9.32 -11.09
C ALA A 674 -3.36 10.49 -10.22
N GLY A 675 -4.18 11.51 -10.00
CA GLY A 675 -3.82 12.70 -9.22
C GLY A 675 -2.74 13.56 -9.89
N ILE A 676 -2.71 13.61 -11.22
CA ILE A 676 -1.81 14.47 -12.00
C ILE A 676 -2.49 15.81 -12.26
N GLU A 677 -1.84 16.88 -11.85
CA GLU A 677 -2.30 18.25 -12.05
C GLU A 677 -1.93 18.72 -13.48
N ILE A 678 -2.94 19.01 -14.30
CA ILE A 678 -2.73 19.57 -15.65
C ILE A 678 -2.63 21.08 -15.55
N ILE A 679 -1.45 21.63 -15.86
CA ILE A 679 -1.15 23.06 -15.76
C ILE A 679 -1.33 23.71 -17.13
N GLY A 680 -2.46 24.39 -17.32
CA GLY A 680 -2.72 25.29 -18.44
C GLY A 680 -2.04 26.66 -18.28
N LEU A 681 -2.57 27.70 -18.92
CA LEU A 681 -2.06 29.06 -18.71
C LEU A 681 -2.21 29.49 -17.25
N THR A 682 -1.09 29.88 -16.63
CA THR A 682 -1.05 30.53 -15.33
C THR A 682 0.20 31.39 -15.20
N HIS A 683 0.10 32.49 -14.44
CA HIS A 683 1.25 33.36 -14.12
C HIS A 683 2.07 32.83 -12.93
N ARG A 684 1.70 31.69 -12.35
CA ARG A 684 2.47 31.06 -11.28
C ARG A 684 3.74 30.46 -11.86
N ARG A 685 4.91 30.80 -11.32
CA ARG A 685 6.18 30.13 -11.68
C ARG A 685 6.32 28.81 -10.93
N TYR A 686 6.64 27.75 -11.64
CA TYR A 686 6.97 26.44 -11.07
C TYR A 686 8.48 26.22 -11.12
N GLY A 687 9.17 26.27 -9.98
CA GLY A 687 10.64 26.19 -9.94
C GLY A 687 11.27 24.87 -10.40
N HIS A 688 10.46 23.85 -10.67
CA HIS A 688 10.89 22.51 -11.07
C HIS A 688 10.52 22.16 -12.53
N VAL A 689 9.94 23.11 -13.27
CA VAL A 689 9.62 22.88 -14.68
C VAL A 689 10.91 22.77 -15.49
N GLU A 690 11.05 21.74 -16.33
CA GLU A 690 12.27 21.49 -17.09
C GLU A 690 12.35 22.36 -18.36
N ILE A 691 12.56 23.68 -18.18
CA ILE A 691 12.69 24.69 -19.24
C ILE A 691 14.13 24.85 -19.77
N GLY A 692 14.27 25.55 -20.90
CA GLY A 692 15.53 25.92 -21.53
C GLY A 692 15.80 25.17 -22.84
N THR A 693 17.03 25.24 -23.31
CA THR A 693 17.50 24.41 -24.44
C THR A 693 17.76 23.00 -23.93
N ARG A 694 17.06 22.03 -24.49
CA ARG A 694 17.03 20.64 -24.08
C ARG A 694 17.50 19.75 -25.23
N PHE A 695 17.94 18.55 -24.90
CA PHE A 695 18.29 17.52 -25.87
C PHE A 695 17.55 16.24 -25.50
N VAL A 696 17.11 15.51 -26.52
CA VAL A 696 16.68 14.12 -26.31
C VAL A 696 17.89 13.38 -25.75
N SER A 697 17.73 12.81 -24.56
CA SER A 697 18.81 12.18 -23.77
C SER A 697 19.70 13.14 -22.97
N ASP A 698 19.25 14.36 -22.68
CA ASP A 698 19.91 15.20 -21.68
C ASP A 698 19.68 14.71 -20.23
N ASP A 699 20.41 15.31 -19.30
CA ASP A 699 20.37 15.07 -17.86
C ASP A 699 19.01 15.35 -17.19
N SER A 700 18.08 15.95 -17.93
CA SER A 700 16.72 16.21 -17.47
C SER A 700 15.71 15.23 -18.07
N CYS A 701 16.14 14.34 -18.97
CA CYS A 701 15.35 13.21 -19.46
C CYS A 701 15.49 12.00 -18.53
N TRP A 702 14.48 11.13 -18.54
CA TRP A 702 14.59 9.80 -17.97
C TRP A 702 14.67 8.79 -19.10
N ILE A 703 15.81 8.09 -19.17
CA ILE A 703 16.12 7.13 -20.21
C ILE A 703 16.17 5.73 -19.59
N ILE A 704 15.47 4.79 -20.21
CA ILE A 704 15.49 3.37 -19.85
C ILE A 704 15.97 2.61 -21.09
N PRO A 705 17.17 2.01 -21.06
CA PRO A 705 17.69 1.26 -22.19
C PRO A 705 16.94 -0.07 -22.34
N MET A 706 16.84 -0.56 -23.58
CA MET A 706 16.22 -1.85 -23.90
C MET A 706 16.98 -3.03 -23.29
N HIS A 707 18.32 -3.03 -23.39
CA HIS A 707 19.17 -4.04 -22.79
C HIS A 707 20.02 -3.42 -21.67
N PRO A 708 19.85 -3.84 -20.41
CA PRO A 708 20.66 -3.37 -19.28
C PRO A 708 22.08 -3.97 -19.25
N ASP A 709 22.47 -4.76 -20.26
CA ASP A 709 23.66 -5.63 -20.30
C ASP A 709 25.02 -4.91 -20.20
N SER A 710 25.04 -3.58 -20.18
CA SER A 710 26.28 -2.82 -20.08
C SER A 710 26.85 -2.67 -18.67
N GLY A 711 26.26 -3.28 -17.64
CA GLY A 711 26.72 -3.17 -16.24
C GLY A 711 26.59 -1.77 -15.63
N ASN A 712 26.31 -0.77 -16.47
CA ASN A 712 25.79 0.52 -16.07
C ASN A 712 24.32 0.30 -15.77
N LEU A 713 24.03 -0.02 -14.51
CA LEU A 713 22.74 0.23 -13.88
C LEU A 713 22.19 1.50 -14.51
N CYS A 714 21.05 1.34 -15.19
CA CYS A 714 20.32 2.35 -15.97
C CYS A 714 20.93 3.72 -15.72
N ARG A 715 21.63 4.29 -16.71
CA ARG A 715 22.26 5.61 -16.63
C ARG A 715 21.17 6.69 -16.56
N ILE A 716 20.32 6.54 -15.56
CA ILE A 716 19.39 7.49 -15.00
C ILE A 716 20.33 8.42 -14.27
N VAL A 717 21.00 9.23 -15.08
CA VAL A 717 21.59 10.45 -14.61
C VAL A 717 20.38 11.32 -14.28
N PHE A 718 19.71 11.04 -13.16
CA PHE A 718 19.22 12.16 -12.38
C PHE A 718 20.51 12.82 -11.91
N THR A 719 21.11 13.68 -12.75
CA THR A 719 22.10 14.64 -12.28
C THR A 719 21.30 15.55 -11.37
N TYR A 720 21.11 15.10 -10.14
CA TYR A 720 21.07 16.02 -9.05
C TYR A 720 22.45 16.67 -9.11
N ALA A 721 22.48 17.87 -9.69
CA ALA A 721 23.24 18.94 -9.09
C ALA A 721 22.69 19.15 -7.66
N ALA A 722 22.83 18.15 -6.80
CA ALA A 722 22.86 18.29 -5.37
C ALA A 722 24.20 18.95 -5.08
N THR A 723 24.23 20.27 -5.29
CA THR A 723 25.07 21.32 -4.72
C THR A 723 25.22 22.45 -5.74
N ASP A 724 24.16 23.23 -5.94
CA ASP A 724 24.34 24.64 -6.34
C ASP A 724 24.64 25.53 -5.13
N ASN A 725 24.86 24.97 -3.94
CA ASN A 725 25.37 25.71 -2.78
C ASN A 725 26.23 24.80 -1.88
N ILE A 726 27.41 25.29 -1.51
CA ILE A 726 28.35 24.80 -0.47
C ILE A 726 29.28 23.64 -0.87
N VAL A 727 30.22 23.86 -1.79
CA VAL A 727 31.62 23.38 -1.64
C VAL A 727 32.55 24.47 -2.20
N THR A 728 32.89 25.45 -1.37
CA THR A 728 34.10 26.27 -1.56
C THR A 728 35.28 25.46 -1.05
N GLY A 729 35.80 24.54 -1.87
CA GLY A 729 36.94 23.70 -1.55
C GLY A 729 37.80 23.52 -2.80
N SER A 730 39.01 24.06 -2.76
CA SER A 730 39.91 24.37 -3.87
C SER A 730 40.64 23.18 -4.52
N ASP A 731 40.13 21.94 -4.42
CA ASP A 731 40.85 20.75 -4.92
C ASP A 731 39.95 19.81 -5.73
N LEU A 732 39.52 20.25 -6.91
CA LEU A 732 38.93 19.34 -7.90
C LEU A 732 39.62 19.56 -9.25
N GLY A 733 40.28 18.51 -9.72
CA GLY A 733 40.85 18.41 -11.06
C GLY A 733 39.82 18.75 -12.14
N GLU A 734 40.32 19.28 -13.25
CA GLU A 734 39.56 19.74 -14.42
C GLU A 734 38.31 18.88 -14.67
N ARG A 735 37.14 19.47 -14.39
CA ARG A 735 35.86 18.96 -14.92
C ARG A 735 35.99 18.92 -16.43
N GLN A 736 36.06 17.72 -17.01
CA GLN A 736 35.99 17.56 -18.45
C GLN A 736 34.76 18.32 -18.99
N PRO A 737 34.91 19.12 -20.06
CA PRO A 737 33.78 19.85 -20.62
C PRO A 737 32.65 18.87 -20.96
N PRO A 738 31.38 19.27 -20.76
CA PRO A 738 30.24 18.42 -21.08
C PRO A 738 30.41 17.89 -22.50
N ARG A 739 30.45 16.56 -22.65
CA ARG A 739 30.55 15.90 -23.96
C ARG A 739 29.49 16.54 -24.86
N LYS A 740 29.89 17.02 -26.04
CA LYS A 740 28.94 17.53 -27.05
C LYS A 740 27.88 16.44 -27.28
N LEU A 741 26.68 16.67 -26.73
CA LEU A 741 25.54 15.80 -26.96
C LEU A 741 25.07 16.08 -28.38
N ASN A 742 25.40 15.18 -29.32
CA ASN A 742 24.93 15.24 -30.70
C ASN A 742 23.45 14.80 -30.83
N GLY A 743 22.67 14.95 -29.76
CA GLY A 743 21.26 14.56 -29.71
C GLY A 743 20.36 15.57 -30.40
N LEU A 744 19.14 15.14 -30.72
CA LEU A 744 18.08 16.01 -31.21
C LEU A 744 17.77 17.08 -30.15
N SER A 745 17.92 18.35 -30.52
CA SER A 745 17.67 19.46 -29.60
C SER A 745 16.28 20.05 -29.78
N PHE A 746 15.71 20.53 -28.67
CA PHE A 746 14.47 21.29 -28.63
C PHE A 746 14.58 22.39 -27.58
N GLU A 747 13.63 23.31 -27.56
CA GLU A 747 13.57 24.37 -26.56
C GLU A 747 12.21 24.33 -25.87
N ALA A 748 12.21 24.37 -24.54
CA ALA A 748 11.03 24.45 -23.70
C ALA A 748 11.01 25.83 -23.02
N LEU A 749 10.07 26.68 -23.41
CA LEU A 749 9.91 28.03 -22.89
C LEU A 749 8.64 28.12 -22.06
N ASP A 750 8.70 28.71 -20.87
CA ASP A 750 7.50 28.99 -20.09
C ASP A 750 6.84 30.32 -20.51
N TRP A 751 5.70 30.62 -19.89
CA TRP A 751 4.96 31.85 -20.16
C TRP A 751 5.76 33.13 -19.94
N SER A 752 6.79 33.10 -19.10
CA SER A 752 7.61 34.28 -18.81
C SER A 752 8.52 34.67 -19.99
N SER A 753 8.73 33.77 -20.93
CA SER A 753 9.40 34.08 -22.20
C SER A 753 8.61 35.01 -23.11
N GLY A 754 7.31 35.22 -22.85
CA GLY A 754 6.41 35.98 -23.73
C GLY A 754 6.08 35.26 -25.05
N THR A 755 6.52 34.02 -25.21
CA THR A 755 6.31 33.24 -26.44
C THR A 755 5.15 32.26 -26.36
N THR A 756 4.60 31.98 -25.17
CA THR A 756 3.50 31.02 -25.01
C THR A 756 2.15 31.59 -25.42
N ARG A 757 1.19 30.70 -25.67
CA ARG A 757 -0.19 31.07 -26.04
C ARG A 757 -1.08 31.23 -24.79
N ALA A 758 -2.26 31.81 -25.02
CA ALA A 758 -3.28 32.12 -24.00
C ALA A 758 -3.82 30.90 -23.21
N GLU A 759 -3.43 29.67 -23.57
CA GLU A 759 -3.88 28.43 -22.90
C GLU A 759 -2.73 27.50 -22.50
N SER A 760 -1.49 27.83 -22.87
CA SER A 760 -0.32 26.98 -22.67
C SER A 760 0.60 27.54 -21.60
N TYR A 761 1.06 26.68 -20.69
CA TYR A 761 2.16 27.03 -19.80
C TYR A 761 3.52 26.94 -20.50
N LEU A 762 3.71 25.93 -21.35
CA LEU A 762 4.95 25.70 -22.08
C LEU A 762 4.77 25.89 -23.58
N ARG A 763 5.77 26.47 -24.22
CA ARG A 763 5.99 26.36 -25.66
C ARG A 763 7.20 25.47 -25.89
N ILE A 764 6.96 24.36 -26.59
CA ILE A 764 8.01 23.43 -26.98
C ILE A 764 8.26 23.62 -28.48
N GLY A 765 9.50 23.54 -28.94
CA GLY A 765 9.77 23.73 -30.37
C GLY A 765 11.24 23.58 -30.73
N GLU A 766 11.56 23.90 -31.98
CA GLU A 766 12.94 23.89 -32.46
C GLU A 766 13.78 24.95 -31.72
N PRO A 767 15.05 24.65 -31.40
CA PRO A 767 15.91 25.58 -30.69
C PRO A 767 16.10 26.88 -31.45
N LYS A 768 16.16 28.00 -30.72
CA LYS A 768 16.55 29.34 -31.23
C LYS A 768 15.56 29.99 -32.21
N VAL A 769 14.61 29.26 -32.79
CA VAL A 769 13.59 29.83 -33.70
C VAL A 769 12.78 30.92 -32.99
N TRP A 770 12.43 30.71 -31.72
CA TRP A 770 11.55 31.62 -30.98
C TRP A 770 12.27 32.75 -30.26
N ARG A 771 13.59 32.66 -30.07
CA ARG A 771 14.39 33.73 -29.43
C ARG A 771 14.55 34.97 -30.32
N TYR A 772 14.42 34.79 -31.64
CA TYR A 772 14.56 35.87 -32.62
C TYR A 772 13.24 36.32 -33.24
N ALA A 773 12.12 35.65 -32.91
CA ALA A 773 10.79 36.15 -33.25
C ALA A 773 10.56 37.43 -32.42
N PRO A 774 10.58 38.63 -33.01
CA PRO A 774 10.44 39.84 -32.22
C PRO A 774 9.05 39.85 -31.61
N SER A 775 8.94 40.34 -30.39
CA SER A 775 7.71 40.50 -29.60
C SER A 775 6.75 41.53 -30.22
N PHE A 776 6.41 41.39 -31.51
CA PHE A 776 5.58 42.31 -32.29
C PHE A 776 4.10 42.27 -31.91
N ALA A 777 3.67 41.38 -31.02
CA ALA A 777 2.25 41.06 -30.83
C ALA A 777 1.56 41.66 -29.59
N TYR A 778 2.25 42.35 -28.67
CA TYR A 778 1.59 42.88 -27.45
C TYR A 778 1.60 44.40 -27.27
N GLN A 779 2.14 45.17 -28.23
CA GLN A 779 2.10 46.65 -28.16
C GLN A 779 1.09 47.32 -29.10
N LYS A 780 0.30 46.55 -29.87
CA LYS A 780 -0.74 47.10 -30.77
C LYS A 780 -2.16 46.86 -30.21
N ARG A 781 -2.56 47.68 -29.23
CA ARG A 781 -3.95 48.12 -28.92
C ARG A 781 -4.02 48.77 -27.52
N GLN A 782 -3.38 49.93 -27.39
CA GLN A 782 -3.77 50.96 -26.43
C GLN A 782 -3.55 52.34 -27.07
N THR A 783 -4.21 52.58 -28.20
CA THR A 783 -4.39 53.93 -28.77
C THR A 783 -5.72 53.94 -29.52
N SER A 784 -6.66 54.79 -29.05
CA SER A 784 -7.99 55.16 -29.57
C SER A 784 -9.00 54.00 -29.76
N ASP A 785 -10.19 53.95 -29.15
CA ASP A 785 -11.10 55.01 -28.66
C ASP A 785 -11.57 54.83 -27.20
#